data_AF-A0A369H145-F1
#
_entry.id   AF-A0A369H145-F1
#
_cell.length_a   1.000
_cell.length_b   1.000
_cell.length_c   1.000
_cell.angle_alpha   90.00
_cell.angle_beta   90.00
_cell.angle_gamma   90.00
#
_symmetry.space_group_name_H-M   'P 1'
#
loop_
_entity.id
_entity.type
_entity.pdbx_description
1 polymer ?
#
loop_
_entity_poly.entity_id
_entity_poly.type
_entity_poly.pdbx_seq_one_letter_code
_entity_poly.pdbx_strand_id
1 'polypeptide(L)'
;MMLWGCLRLARRTGAGGLQRWTYPLGKTTSGGLFRHAVDRALATGPPNNNDDDVLSGPPEDASRTTNLEDHAPFRQHRLASIDADRLTEEPLYPDDYPRIGPQDATKSVPEFLQNFEDYSRKKEPVTVMGRVRSKRVHGSSLIFLDIVNEFQMVQVMLNKKNVTSFKTRRAYKFAFLRSLIQVGDHISVTGTATRSLTGEPTIDATMVPQLLSPSMSQLPDSRKVSKMSDQERHVDMLVNKSTTDILRLRSEITRHMRNHFHSRRFLEMQTPILAEDAGGAIARPFRTRSNAVRSRKDLALRVAPELWLKRLVVGGFDKVFEIGPAFRNEGVDASHNPEFTMCEFYSAYTNLENLIKETEDLICSLAAHCKKVISTELVSLPAIDLSKFKRPFKQVEFVPALEEAMAVRLPKLNTEGAFAEMLVLMELSNIKLGDQTADSLPKLLDQLAAHYLEPLSMAEPIFITNHPSCMSPLAKSFLCPKTYQLVSARAELFVCGRELANMYEEENSPYEQRRKLALHRSLVSKPDGSIGSSDETEGPGDQDNGYSGRQDEKQETYEGNDPRDSRSQKRACDDWATAPLDRSYIRALDYGLPPTGGWGCGVERLVMLFSGSTRIGDCLSFGTLRNVVGISAPEEGEGEEDFLHVEHQGPVHEPTGSGSETDKVKGSDSKKPRKQDMTRTPREAGG
;
A
#
# COMPACT_ATOMS: atom_id res chain seq x y z
N MET A 1 34.23 -37.21 -2.81
CA MET A 1 34.83 -38.01 -1.73
C MET A 1 35.45 -37.05 -0.71
N MET A 2 34.97 -37.14 0.55
CA MET A 2 35.60 -36.75 1.84
C MET A 2 36.13 -35.31 1.99
N LEU A 3 35.65 -34.41 2.85
CA LEU A 3 34.92 -34.47 4.13
C LEU A 3 35.61 -35.32 5.19
N TRP A 4 36.63 -34.74 5.87
CA TRP A 4 36.88 -34.88 7.32
C TRP A 4 38.10 -34.09 7.77
N GLY A 5 37.99 -33.44 8.94
CA GLY A 5 39.13 -33.10 9.79
C GLY A 5 39.26 -31.63 10.18
N CYS A 6 38.63 -31.24 11.29
CA CYS A 6 39.33 -30.67 12.45
C CYS A 6 38.33 -30.30 13.57
N LEU A 7 38.15 -31.25 14.49
CA LEU A 7 37.49 -31.05 15.79
C LEU A 7 38.36 -31.80 16.80
N ARG A 8 39.11 -31.07 17.63
CA ARG A 8 39.69 -31.52 18.92
C ARG A 8 40.52 -30.38 19.53
N LEU A 9 39.99 -29.74 20.57
CA LEU A 9 40.74 -29.43 21.79
C LEU A 9 39.74 -28.95 22.87
N ALA A 10 39.42 -29.82 23.83
CA ALA A 10 39.09 -29.48 25.22
C ALA A 10 38.74 -30.77 25.97
N ARG A 11 39.59 -31.17 26.93
CA ARG A 11 39.29 -32.21 27.92
C ARG A 11 39.95 -31.86 29.25
N ARG A 12 39.17 -32.07 30.32
CA ARG A 12 39.47 -32.17 31.78
C ARG A 12 39.59 -30.83 32.50
N THR A 13 38.91 -30.58 33.63
CA THR A 13 38.51 -31.41 34.80
C THR A 13 37.12 -30.98 35.32
N GLY A 14 36.12 -31.84 35.61
CA GLY A 14 35.89 -32.62 36.86
C GLY A 14 35.10 -31.79 37.89
N ALA A 15 34.05 -32.20 38.62
CA ALA A 15 33.20 -33.40 38.74
C ALA A 15 32.00 -33.02 39.65
N GLY A 16 30.84 -33.70 39.53
CA GLY A 16 29.83 -33.80 40.62
C GLY A 16 28.37 -33.45 40.27
N GLY A 17 27.48 -34.45 40.34
CA GLY A 17 26.02 -34.24 40.53
C GLY A 17 25.10 -34.74 39.42
N LEU A 18 24.77 -36.05 39.42
CA LEU A 18 23.65 -36.61 38.66
C LEU A 18 22.31 -36.32 39.36
N GLN A 19 21.35 -35.70 38.66
CA GLN A 19 19.92 -36.04 38.79
C GLN A 19 19.22 -35.86 37.43
N ARG A 20 18.55 -36.92 36.99
CA ARG A 20 17.79 -37.04 35.73
C ARG A 20 16.36 -37.40 36.15
N TRP A 21 15.39 -36.54 35.83
CA TRP A 21 13.96 -36.85 35.98
C TRP A 21 13.32 -36.97 34.60
N THR A 22 12.79 -38.16 34.34
CA THR A 22 11.98 -38.55 33.18
C THR A 22 10.51 -38.59 33.60
N TYR A 23 9.62 -38.01 32.81
CA TYR A 23 8.16 -38.09 33.01
C TYR A 23 7.56 -39.33 32.29
N PRO A 24 6.66 -40.11 32.92
CA PRO A 24 6.02 -41.25 32.28
C PRO A 24 4.54 -41.01 31.91
N LEU A 25 4.10 -41.70 30.85
CA LEU A 25 2.71 -42.00 30.51
C LEU A 25 2.17 -43.20 31.33
N GLY A 26 0.88 -43.18 31.68
CA GLY A 26 0.06 -44.35 32.07
C GLY A 26 -1.43 -43.97 31.92
N LYS A 27 -2.21 -44.57 31.02
CA LYS A 27 -2.88 -45.89 30.99
C LYS A 27 -4.22 -45.97 31.77
N THR A 28 -5.17 -46.54 31.03
CA THR A 28 -6.61 -46.85 31.20
C THR A 28 -6.98 -47.80 32.34
N THR A 29 -8.21 -47.67 32.86
CA THR A 29 -9.06 -48.79 33.35
C THR A 29 -10.55 -48.52 33.11
N SER A 30 -11.32 -49.60 33.02
CA SER A 30 -12.63 -49.81 32.36
C SER A 30 -13.84 -49.93 33.29
N GLY A 31 -15.05 -49.71 32.72
CA GLY A 31 -16.36 -50.29 33.13
C GLY A 31 -17.31 -49.29 33.82
N GLY A 32 -18.61 -49.16 33.51
CA GLY A 32 -19.50 -49.76 32.51
C GLY A 32 -20.94 -49.23 32.69
N LEU A 33 -21.77 -49.37 31.64
CA LEU A 33 -23.24 -49.55 31.63
C LEU A 33 -24.19 -48.44 32.17
N PHE A 34 -24.97 -47.79 31.27
CA PHE A 34 -26.42 -48.04 31.03
C PHE A 34 -27.16 -46.87 30.31
N ARG A 35 -27.81 -47.23 29.19
CA ARG A 35 -29.15 -46.86 28.66
C ARG A 35 -29.56 -45.44 28.18
N HIS A 36 -30.08 -45.48 26.94
CA HIS A 36 -31.10 -44.67 26.24
C HIS A 36 -32.20 -43.95 27.05
N ALA A 37 -32.57 -42.75 26.58
CA ALA A 37 -33.92 -42.24 26.21
C ALA A 37 -33.73 -40.77 25.74
N VAL A 38 -34.09 -40.29 24.54
CA VAL A 38 -35.39 -40.14 23.84
C VAL A 38 -36.45 -39.34 24.62
N ASP A 39 -36.76 -38.18 24.02
CA ASP A 39 -38.02 -37.43 23.99
C ASP A 39 -38.36 -36.27 24.95
N ARG A 40 -38.80 -35.20 24.26
CA ARG A 40 -39.92 -34.28 24.50
C ARG A 40 -39.67 -32.89 25.08
N ALA A 41 -39.97 -31.93 24.18
CA ALA A 41 -40.40 -30.57 24.43
C ALA A 41 -41.56 -30.47 25.43
N LEU A 42 -41.61 -29.36 26.17
CA LEU A 42 -42.85 -28.70 26.62
C LEU A 42 -42.56 -27.23 26.97
N ALA A 43 -43.44 -26.37 26.49
CA ALA A 43 -43.48 -24.93 26.69
C ALA A 43 -44.13 -24.56 28.02
N THR A 44 -43.70 -23.46 28.65
CA THR A 44 -44.54 -22.62 29.54
C THR A 44 -44.01 -21.19 29.58
N GLY A 45 -44.88 -20.23 29.30
CA GLY A 45 -44.67 -18.78 29.40
C GLY A 45 -44.75 -18.21 30.84
N PRO A 46 -44.95 -16.88 31.00
CA PRO A 46 -44.06 -15.99 31.77
C PRO A 46 -44.66 -15.50 33.09
N PRO A 47 -43.98 -14.55 33.79
CA PRO A 47 -44.71 -13.51 34.50
C PRO A 47 -44.31 -12.09 34.06
N ASN A 48 -45.35 -11.27 33.88
CA ASN A 48 -45.36 -9.81 33.80
C ASN A 48 -44.85 -9.17 35.09
N ASN A 49 -44.27 -7.97 34.98
CA ASN A 49 -44.75 -6.81 35.72
C ASN A 49 -44.44 -5.52 34.93
N ASN A 50 -45.48 -4.71 34.83
CA ASN A 50 -45.56 -3.43 34.14
C ASN A 50 -44.82 -2.34 34.94
N ASP A 51 -44.32 -1.33 34.23
CA ASP A 51 -44.72 0.07 34.46
C ASP A 51 -44.46 0.88 33.18
N ASP A 52 -45.52 1.53 32.71
CA ASP A 52 -45.64 2.39 31.53
C ASP A 52 -45.07 3.80 31.83
N ASP A 53 -44.38 4.42 30.85
CA ASP A 53 -44.93 5.58 30.11
C ASP A 53 -43.89 6.25 29.16
N VAL A 54 -44.11 5.99 27.87
CA VAL A 54 -44.20 6.91 26.72
C VAL A 54 -43.36 8.21 26.72
N LEU A 55 -42.38 8.27 25.81
CA LEU A 55 -42.25 9.36 24.84
C LEU A 55 -41.78 8.80 23.50
N SER A 56 -42.75 8.69 22.58
CA SER A 56 -42.61 8.28 21.19
C SER A 56 -41.96 9.38 20.34
N GLY A 57 -40.74 9.13 19.86
CA GLY A 57 -40.20 9.75 18.65
C GLY A 57 -40.26 8.74 17.50
N PRO A 58 -40.52 9.15 16.25
CA PRO A 58 -40.58 8.22 15.13
C PRO A 58 -39.20 7.57 14.94
N PRO A 59 -39.11 6.26 14.67
CA PRO A 59 -37.84 5.69 14.25
C PRO A 59 -37.54 6.29 12.87
N GLU A 60 -36.49 7.12 12.80
CA GLU A 60 -35.91 7.53 11.54
C GLU A 60 -35.56 6.28 10.74
N ASP A 61 -36.14 6.26 9.55
CA ASP A 61 -36.11 5.31 8.45
C ASP A 61 -34.85 4.42 8.35
N ALA A 62 -34.80 3.36 9.16
CA ALA A 62 -33.88 2.24 9.00
C ALA A 62 -34.41 1.20 7.98
N SER A 63 -35.11 1.66 6.94
CA SER A 63 -35.80 0.78 5.98
C SER A 63 -35.58 1.15 4.52
N ARG A 64 -34.32 1.38 4.10
CA ARG A 64 -34.01 1.55 2.66
C ARG A 64 -32.62 1.08 2.23
N THR A 65 -32.14 -0.03 2.79
CA THR A 65 -31.06 -0.85 2.19
C THR A 65 -31.34 -2.34 2.38
N THR A 66 -32.59 -2.77 2.23
CA THR A 66 -32.90 -4.19 2.02
C THR A 66 -32.57 -4.56 0.57
N ASN A 67 -31.38 -5.15 0.40
CA ASN A 67 -31.06 -6.19 -0.58
C ASN A 67 -31.35 -5.93 -2.07
N LEU A 68 -30.72 -4.94 -2.69
CA LEU A 68 -30.60 -4.91 -4.16
C LEU A 68 -29.80 -6.13 -4.69
N GLU A 69 -28.89 -6.70 -3.89
CA GLU A 69 -28.07 -7.86 -4.29
C GLU A 69 -28.76 -9.22 -4.19
N ASP A 70 -29.75 -9.42 -3.30
CA ASP A 70 -30.48 -10.71 -3.22
C ASP A 70 -31.46 -10.90 -4.38
N HIS A 71 -31.73 -9.82 -5.12
CA HIS A 71 -32.59 -9.84 -6.30
C HIS A 71 -31.84 -10.02 -7.61
N ALA A 72 -30.52 -10.21 -7.59
CA ALA A 72 -29.76 -10.48 -8.81
C ALA A 72 -30.25 -11.80 -9.45
N PRO A 73 -30.71 -11.81 -10.72
CA PRO A 73 -31.31 -13.00 -11.34
C PRO A 73 -30.40 -14.23 -11.31
N PHE A 74 -29.09 -14.03 -11.42
CA PHE A 74 -28.12 -15.12 -11.32
C PHE A 74 -28.08 -15.73 -9.92
N ARG A 75 -28.06 -14.91 -8.87
CA ARG A 75 -28.01 -15.37 -7.47
C ARG A 75 -29.25 -16.19 -7.13
N GLN A 76 -30.42 -15.72 -7.54
CA GLN A 76 -31.69 -16.44 -7.36
C GLN A 76 -31.69 -17.79 -8.10
N HIS A 77 -31.27 -17.80 -9.36
CA HIS A 77 -31.16 -19.05 -10.12
C HIS A 77 -30.14 -20.00 -9.49
N ARG A 78 -29.03 -19.47 -8.94
CA ARG A 78 -28.00 -20.24 -8.26
C ARG A 78 -28.54 -20.92 -7.01
N LEU A 79 -29.21 -20.16 -6.14
CA LEU A 79 -29.89 -20.67 -4.94
C LEU A 79 -30.90 -21.75 -5.29
N ALA A 80 -31.80 -21.47 -6.24
CA ALA A 80 -32.81 -22.43 -6.67
C ALA A 80 -32.21 -23.73 -7.22
N SER A 81 -31.07 -23.66 -7.92
CA SER A 81 -30.38 -24.85 -8.43
C SER A 81 -29.79 -25.69 -7.30
N ILE A 82 -29.16 -25.05 -6.30
CA ILE A 82 -28.57 -25.74 -5.13
C ILE A 82 -29.66 -26.36 -4.27
N ASP A 83 -30.75 -25.63 -4.00
CA ASP A 83 -31.87 -26.14 -3.22
C ASP A 83 -32.58 -27.29 -3.94
N ALA A 84 -32.70 -27.22 -5.26
CA ALA A 84 -33.22 -28.34 -6.05
C ALA A 84 -32.37 -29.61 -5.92
N ASP A 85 -31.05 -29.51 -5.75
CA ASP A 85 -30.18 -30.67 -5.49
C ASP A 85 -30.43 -31.27 -4.12
N ARG A 86 -30.46 -30.41 -3.09
CA ARG A 86 -30.70 -30.78 -1.69
C ARG A 86 -32.03 -31.50 -1.49
N LEU A 87 -33.06 -31.16 -2.27
CA LEU A 87 -34.38 -31.77 -2.21
C LEU A 87 -34.46 -33.14 -2.92
N THR A 88 -33.42 -33.56 -3.65
CA THR A 88 -33.40 -34.90 -4.26
C THR A 88 -33.10 -35.98 -3.23
N GLU A 89 -33.57 -37.21 -3.46
CA GLU A 89 -33.28 -38.36 -2.57
C GLU A 89 -31.78 -38.71 -2.48
N GLU A 90 -31.01 -38.38 -3.52
CA GLU A 90 -29.57 -38.62 -3.60
C GLU A 90 -28.87 -37.37 -4.17
N PRO A 91 -28.69 -36.30 -3.35
CA PRO A 91 -28.08 -35.05 -3.77
C PRO A 91 -26.67 -35.28 -4.29
N LEU A 92 -26.27 -34.54 -5.32
CA LEU A 92 -24.90 -34.55 -5.81
C LEU A 92 -23.96 -33.87 -4.81
N TYR A 93 -24.43 -32.82 -4.15
CA TYR A 93 -23.74 -32.06 -3.12
C TYR A 93 -24.58 -32.03 -1.84
N PRO A 94 -24.41 -33.04 -0.96
CA PRO A 94 -25.09 -33.06 0.34
C PRO A 94 -24.73 -31.84 1.21
N ASP A 95 -23.52 -31.34 1.05
CA ASP A 95 -22.99 -30.14 1.68
C ASP A 95 -22.28 -29.31 0.59
N ASP A 96 -22.73 -28.08 0.40
CA ASP A 96 -22.19 -27.11 -0.56
C ASP A 96 -21.02 -26.29 0.02
N TYR A 97 -20.78 -26.38 1.33
CA TYR A 97 -19.64 -25.79 2.04
C TYR A 97 -18.93 -26.82 2.93
N PRO A 98 -18.48 -27.96 2.36
CA PRO A 98 -17.93 -29.04 3.14
C PRO A 98 -16.62 -28.66 3.84
N ARG A 99 -16.44 -29.15 5.06
CA ARG A 99 -15.14 -29.13 5.73
C ARG A 99 -14.16 -30.02 4.96
N ILE A 100 -13.02 -29.45 4.56
CA ILE A 100 -11.95 -30.21 3.89
C ILE A 100 -11.27 -31.14 4.91
N GLY A 101 -11.16 -32.43 4.57
CA GLY A 101 -10.50 -33.44 5.39
C GLY A 101 -8.96 -33.46 5.25
N PRO A 102 -8.26 -34.40 5.91
CA PRO A 102 -6.81 -34.57 5.80
C PRO A 102 -6.36 -34.74 4.33
N GLN A 103 -5.31 -34.02 3.94
CA GLN A 103 -4.93 -33.76 2.54
C GLN A 103 -3.91 -34.75 1.95
N ASP A 104 -3.66 -35.91 2.56
CA ASP A 104 -2.52 -36.78 2.18
C ASP A 104 -2.50 -37.20 0.69
N ALA A 105 -3.65 -37.15 -0.01
CA ALA A 105 -3.78 -37.44 -1.44
C ALA A 105 -4.08 -36.22 -2.35
N THR A 106 -4.29 -35.03 -1.77
CA THR A 106 -4.61 -33.81 -2.54
C THR A 106 -3.33 -33.10 -2.95
N LYS A 107 -3.28 -32.65 -4.21
CA LYS A 107 -2.13 -31.97 -4.82
C LYS A 107 -2.54 -30.58 -5.29
N SER A 108 -1.63 -29.61 -5.15
CA SER A 108 -1.83 -28.31 -5.80
C SER A 108 -1.75 -28.47 -7.31
N VAL A 109 -2.36 -27.54 -8.06
CA VAL A 109 -2.27 -27.58 -9.52
C VAL A 109 -0.81 -27.47 -10.00
N PRO A 110 0.04 -26.59 -9.45
CA PRO A 110 1.46 -26.58 -9.76
C PRO A 110 2.18 -27.90 -9.48
N GLU A 111 1.96 -28.53 -8.32
CA GLU A 111 2.59 -29.80 -7.97
C GLU A 111 2.17 -30.92 -8.94
N PHE A 112 0.89 -30.96 -9.32
CA PHE A 112 0.37 -31.88 -10.32
C PHE A 112 1.03 -31.67 -11.68
N LEU A 113 1.13 -30.42 -12.15
CA LEU A 113 1.70 -30.09 -13.45
C LEU A 113 3.20 -30.38 -13.51
N GLN A 114 3.94 -30.10 -12.43
CA GLN A 114 5.37 -30.40 -12.33
C GLN A 114 5.66 -31.91 -12.44
N ASN A 115 4.79 -32.74 -11.87
CA ASN A 115 4.93 -34.20 -11.83
C ASN A 115 4.00 -34.93 -12.81
N PHE A 116 3.48 -34.20 -13.81
CA PHE A 116 2.40 -34.69 -14.69
C PHE A 116 2.76 -36.01 -15.41
N GLU A 117 3.99 -36.12 -15.91
CA GLU A 117 4.45 -37.31 -16.64
C GLU A 117 4.45 -38.57 -15.78
N ASP A 118 4.75 -38.43 -14.48
CA ASP A 118 4.73 -39.57 -13.56
C ASP A 118 3.31 -40.02 -13.25
N TYR A 119 2.40 -39.06 -13.01
CA TYR A 119 0.98 -39.38 -12.86
C TYR A 119 0.40 -40.02 -14.13
N SER A 120 0.76 -39.50 -15.32
CA SER A 120 0.25 -40.01 -16.59
C SER A 120 0.71 -41.44 -16.87
N ARG A 121 1.98 -41.75 -16.53
CA ARG A 121 2.57 -43.08 -16.70
C ARG A 121 1.98 -44.10 -15.73
N LYS A 122 1.84 -43.74 -14.45
CA LYS A 122 1.34 -44.64 -13.40
C LYS A 122 -0.18 -44.82 -13.46
N LYS A 123 -0.91 -43.86 -14.03
CA LYS A 123 -2.38 -43.79 -14.03
C LYS A 123 -2.97 -43.88 -12.63
N GLU A 124 -2.25 -43.37 -11.64
CA GLU A 124 -2.73 -43.28 -10.27
C GLU A 124 -3.80 -42.17 -10.15
N PRO A 125 -4.83 -42.37 -9.31
CA PRO A 125 -5.78 -41.32 -9.03
C PRO A 125 -5.09 -40.17 -8.29
N VAL A 126 -5.36 -38.95 -8.73
CA VAL A 126 -4.90 -37.71 -8.09
C VAL A 126 -6.10 -36.82 -7.83
N THR A 127 -6.09 -36.17 -6.68
CA THR A 127 -7.09 -35.16 -6.31
C THR A 127 -6.48 -33.78 -6.41
N VAL A 128 -7.11 -32.87 -7.14
CA VAL A 128 -6.75 -31.45 -7.19
C VAL A 128 -7.95 -30.59 -6.83
N MET A 129 -7.68 -29.40 -6.30
CA MET A 129 -8.72 -28.44 -5.95
C MET A 129 -8.46 -27.12 -6.67
N GLY A 130 -9.52 -26.41 -7.04
CA GLY A 130 -9.37 -25.11 -7.66
C GLY A 130 -10.69 -24.43 -8.00
N ARG A 131 -10.58 -23.16 -8.42
CA ARG A 131 -11.71 -22.36 -8.87
C ARG A 131 -11.98 -22.63 -10.34
N VAL A 132 -13.22 -22.94 -10.71
CA VAL A 132 -13.66 -23.09 -12.09
C VAL A 132 -13.54 -21.76 -12.81
N ARG A 133 -12.61 -21.68 -13.76
CA ARG A 133 -12.36 -20.48 -14.57
C ARG A 133 -13.17 -20.48 -15.85
N SER A 134 -13.35 -21.65 -16.46
CA SER A 134 -14.14 -21.79 -17.67
C SER A 134 -14.87 -23.13 -17.65
N LYS A 135 -15.97 -23.19 -18.41
CA LYS A 135 -16.80 -24.38 -18.55
C LYS A 135 -17.28 -24.49 -19.98
N ARG A 136 -16.95 -25.61 -20.64
CA ARG A 136 -17.36 -25.93 -22.02
C ARG A 136 -18.15 -27.24 -22.01
N VAL A 137 -19.34 -27.24 -22.60
CA VAL A 137 -20.22 -28.42 -22.63
C VAL A 137 -20.33 -28.94 -24.05
N HIS A 138 -19.97 -30.20 -24.28
CA HIS A 138 -20.04 -30.85 -25.59
C HIS A 138 -21.07 -31.97 -25.59
N GLY A 139 -22.18 -31.74 -26.31
CA GLY A 139 -23.28 -32.69 -26.41
C GLY A 139 -23.94 -32.96 -25.04
N SER A 140 -24.35 -34.21 -24.79
CA SER A 140 -25.01 -34.65 -23.55
C SER A 140 -24.11 -35.45 -22.61
N SER A 141 -22.85 -35.68 -22.98
CA SER A 141 -21.97 -36.66 -22.33
C SER A 141 -20.60 -36.13 -21.90
N LEU A 142 -20.23 -34.90 -22.24
CA LEU A 142 -18.88 -34.38 -22.00
C LEU A 142 -18.89 -32.93 -21.54
N ILE A 143 -18.12 -32.64 -20.51
CA ILE A 143 -17.87 -31.28 -20.00
C ILE A 143 -16.35 -31.11 -19.84
N PHE A 144 -15.82 -29.99 -20.30
CA PHE A 144 -14.48 -29.55 -19.96
C PHE A 144 -14.58 -28.38 -19.00
N LEU A 145 -13.81 -28.45 -17.92
CA LEU A 145 -13.61 -27.34 -16.99
C LEU A 145 -12.15 -26.95 -17.03
N ASP A 146 -11.86 -25.66 -16.92
CA ASP A 146 -10.52 -25.22 -16.54
C ASP A 146 -10.59 -24.79 -15.09
N ILE A 147 -9.78 -25.42 -14.22
CA ILE A 147 -9.68 -25.01 -12.83
C ILE A 147 -8.36 -24.30 -12.58
N VAL A 148 -8.39 -23.29 -11.70
CA VAL A 148 -7.23 -22.49 -11.33
C VAL A 148 -6.96 -22.62 -9.85
N ASN A 149 -5.70 -22.91 -9.51
CA ASN A 149 -5.18 -22.93 -8.15
C ASN A 149 -3.70 -22.48 -8.21
N GLU A 150 -3.29 -21.65 -7.26
CA GLU A 150 -1.93 -21.10 -7.19
C GLU A 150 -1.49 -20.45 -8.53
N PHE A 151 -2.41 -19.70 -9.16
CA PHE A 151 -2.21 -18.99 -10.43
C PHE A 151 -1.88 -19.89 -11.65
N GLN A 152 -1.95 -21.21 -11.50
CA GLN A 152 -1.82 -22.17 -12.59
C GLN A 152 -3.17 -22.80 -12.93
N MET A 153 -3.32 -23.20 -14.18
CA MET A 153 -4.54 -23.75 -14.74
C MET A 153 -4.31 -25.19 -15.16
N VAL A 154 -5.28 -26.06 -14.88
CA VAL A 154 -5.33 -27.42 -15.44
C VAL A 154 -6.72 -27.69 -16.01
N GLN A 155 -6.75 -28.40 -17.13
CA GLN A 155 -8.00 -28.85 -17.72
C GLN A 155 -8.53 -30.08 -16.98
N VAL A 156 -9.83 -30.14 -16.78
CA VAL A 156 -10.56 -31.26 -16.22
C VAL A 156 -11.58 -31.72 -17.25
N MET A 157 -11.58 -33.02 -17.54
CA MET A 157 -12.53 -33.65 -18.43
C MET A 157 -13.52 -34.48 -17.62
N LEU A 158 -14.82 -34.16 -17.74
CA LEU A 158 -15.90 -34.92 -17.12
C LEU A 158 -16.64 -35.72 -18.20
N ASN A 159 -16.32 -37.01 -18.31
CA ASN A 159 -17.05 -37.92 -19.18
C ASN A 159 -18.19 -38.58 -18.40
N LYS A 160 -19.42 -38.48 -18.92
CA LYS A 160 -20.61 -39.10 -18.33
C LYS A 160 -20.40 -40.57 -17.97
N LYS A 161 -19.70 -41.35 -18.80
CA LYS A 161 -19.44 -42.78 -18.53
C LYS A 161 -18.53 -42.99 -17.32
N ASN A 162 -17.56 -42.10 -17.11
CA ASN A 162 -16.53 -42.22 -16.07
C ASN A 162 -17.07 -41.75 -14.71
N VAL A 163 -17.79 -40.62 -14.68
CA VAL A 163 -18.26 -40.02 -13.42
C VAL A 163 -19.61 -40.57 -12.93
N THR A 164 -20.35 -41.32 -13.75
CA THR A 164 -21.66 -41.89 -13.36
C THR A 164 -21.60 -43.40 -13.14
N SER A 165 -20.89 -43.84 -12.10
CA SER A 165 -20.95 -45.25 -11.65
C SER A 165 -22.27 -45.61 -10.93
N PHE A 166 -23.15 -44.64 -10.69
CA PHE A 166 -24.44 -44.82 -9.99
C PHE A 166 -25.37 -45.84 -10.65
N LYS A 167 -25.95 -46.74 -9.83
CA LYS A 167 -26.87 -47.81 -10.25
C LYS A 167 -28.28 -47.32 -10.67
N THR A 168 -28.61 -46.05 -10.38
CA THR A 168 -29.94 -45.47 -10.62
C THR A 168 -29.83 -44.08 -11.27
N ARG A 169 -30.54 -43.87 -12.40
CA ARG A 169 -30.73 -42.60 -13.14
C ARG A 169 -29.46 -41.83 -13.61
N ARG A 170 -28.51 -42.53 -14.24
CA ARG A 170 -27.27 -41.96 -14.88
C ARG A 170 -27.47 -40.71 -15.75
N ALA A 171 -28.56 -40.62 -16.52
CA ALA A 171 -28.75 -39.53 -17.47
C ALA A 171 -29.20 -38.21 -16.81
N TYR A 172 -30.05 -38.31 -15.79
CA TYR A 172 -30.58 -37.16 -15.07
C TYR A 172 -29.49 -36.50 -14.21
N LYS A 173 -28.72 -37.29 -13.47
CA LYS A 173 -27.63 -36.76 -12.61
C LYS A 173 -26.56 -36.01 -13.39
N PHE A 174 -26.17 -36.50 -14.58
CA PHE A 174 -25.18 -35.79 -15.40
C PHE A 174 -25.76 -34.51 -16.04
N ALA A 175 -27.04 -34.51 -16.44
CA ALA A 175 -27.72 -33.31 -16.90
C ALA A 175 -27.82 -32.25 -15.79
N PHE A 176 -28.03 -32.69 -14.55
CA PHE A 176 -28.12 -31.82 -13.38
C PHE A 176 -26.75 -31.30 -12.92
N LEU A 177 -25.70 -32.12 -12.99
CA LEU A 177 -24.31 -31.69 -12.80
C LEU A 177 -23.94 -30.55 -13.75
N ARG A 178 -24.42 -30.61 -15.01
CA ARG A 178 -24.21 -29.52 -15.98
C ARG A 178 -24.86 -28.21 -15.57
N SER A 179 -25.96 -28.20 -14.82
CA SER A 179 -26.57 -26.96 -14.32
C SER A 179 -25.98 -26.54 -12.97
N LEU A 180 -25.50 -27.47 -12.15
CA LEU A 180 -24.99 -27.18 -10.82
C LEU A 180 -23.57 -26.62 -10.78
N ILE A 181 -22.62 -27.14 -11.57
CA ILE A 181 -21.27 -26.55 -11.59
C ILE A 181 -21.30 -25.28 -12.44
N GLN A 182 -20.81 -24.17 -11.91
CA GLN A 182 -20.77 -22.87 -12.56
C GLN A 182 -19.34 -22.29 -12.55
N VAL A 183 -19.10 -21.32 -13.44
CA VAL A 183 -17.87 -20.54 -13.42
C VAL A 183 -17.82 -19.74 -12.13
N GLY A 184 -16.66 -19.75 -11.47
CA GLY A 184 -16.43 -19.11 -10.17
C GLY A 184 -16.48 -20.06 -8.98
N ASP A 185 -17.12 -21.24 -9.12
CA ASP A 185 -17.20 -22.25 -8.06
C ASP A 185 -15.80 -22.78 -7.69
N HIS A 186 -15.60 -23.13 -6.43
CA HIS A 186 -14.47 -23.96 -6.00
C HIS A 186 -14.89 -25.42 -5.95
N ILE A 187 -14.08 -26.28 -6.56
CA ILE A 187 -14.34 -27.71 -6.66
C ILE A 187 -13.11 -28.54 -6.32
N SER A 188 -13.34 -29.77 -5.86
CA SER A 188 -12.34 -30.84 -5.75
C SER A 188 -12.60 -31.87 -6.82
N VAL A 189 -11.56 -32.25 -7.56
CA VAL A 189 -11.63 -33.17 -8.69
C VAL A 189 -10.66 -34.32 -8.44
N THR A 190 -11.19 -35.54 -8.42
CA THR A 190 -10.39 -36.77 -8.40
C THR A 190 -10.44 -37.43 -9.77
N GLY A 191 -9.27 -37.75 -10.33
CA GLY A 191 -9.18 -38.37 -11.64
C GLY A 191 -7.79 -38.91 -11.97
N THR A 192 -7.60 -39.30 -13.22
CA THR A 192 -6.29 -39.78 -13.72
C THR A 192 -5.68 -38.77 -14.68
N ALA A 193 -4.36 -38.65 -14.67
CA ALA A 193 -3.65 -37.75 -15.57
C ALA A 193 -3.69 -38.29 -17.02
N THR A 194 -4.15 -37.45 -17.94
CA THR A 194 -4.21 -37.72 -19.37
C THR A 194 -3.87 -36.47 -20.17
N ARG A 195 -3.63 -36.62 -21.47
CA ARG A 195 -3.53 -35.47 -22.38
C ARG A 195 -4.80 -35.38 -23.21
N SER A 196 -5.27 -34.16 -23.46
CA SER A 196 -6.33 -33.91 -24.42
C SER A 196 -5.85 -34.25 -25.84
N LEU A 197 -6.76 -34.20 -26.82
CA LEU A 197 -6.40 -34.35 -28.23
C LEU A 197 -5.41 -33.27 -28.72
N THR A 198 -5.41 -32.09 -28.08
CA THR A 198 -4.48 -30.99 -28.35
C THR A 198 -3.15 -31.12 -27.59
N GLY A 199 -2.98 -32.18 -26.79
CA GLY A 199 -1.78 -32.45 -26.02
C GLY A 199 -1.75 -31.76 -24.65
N GLU A 200 -2.81 -31.07 -24.23
CA GLU A 200 -2.84 -30.33 -22.96
C GLU A 200 -2.93 -31.27 -21.74
N PRO A 201 -2.15 -31.03 -20.67
CA PRO A 201 -2.31 -31.71 -19.39
C PRO A 201 -3.77 -31.63 -18.90
N THR A 202 -4.37 -32.79 -18.70
CA THR A 202 -5.80 -32.93 -18.38
C THR A 202 -5.99 -33.96 -17.27
N ILE A 203 -6.97 -33.73 -16.40
CA ILE A 203 -7.43 -34.73 -15.44
C ILE A 203 -8.73 -35.33 -15.99
N ASP A 204 -8.70 -36.63 -16.33
CA ASP A 204 -9.92 -37.38 -16.65
C ASP A 204 -10.58 -37.78 -15.33
N ALA A 205 -11.67 -37.08 -15.00
CA ALA A 205 -12.35 -37.26 -13.73
C ALA A 205 -12.99 -38.66 -13.64
N THR A 206 -12.62 -39.38 -12.59
CA THR A 206 -13.15 -40.72 -12.29
C THR A 206 -14.32 -40.66 -11.32
N MET A 207 -14.53 -39.51 -10.69
CA MET A 207 -15.61 -39.25 -9.73
C MET A 207 -16.33 -37.95 -10.09
N VAL A 208 -17.57 -37.80 -9.60
CA VAL A 208 -18.25 -36.50 -9.64
C VAL A 208 -17.41 -35.51 -8.84
N PRO A 209 -17.04 -34.34 -9.41
CA PRO A 209 -16.32 -33.31 -8.66
C PRO A 209 -17.10 -32.93 -7.42
N GLN A 210 -16.45 -32.77 -6.28
CA GLN A 210 -17.11 -32.26 -5.07
C GLN A 210 -17.16 -30.73 -5.14
N LEU A 211 -18.33 -30.15 -4.90
CA LEU A 211 -18.45 -28.71 -4.69
C LEU A 211 -17.88 -28.34 -3.31
N LEU A 212 -16.99 -27.35 -3.27
CA LEU A 212 -16.35 -26.87 -2.04
C LEU A 212 -16.90 -25.51 -1.60
N SER A 213 -17.23 -24.66 -2.57
CA SER A 213 -17.86 -23.37 -2.33
C SER A 213 -18.45 -22.84 -3.64
N PRO A 214 -19.80 -22.70 -3.75
CA PRO A 214 -20.44 -22.16 -4.95
C PRO A 214 -20.19 -20.66 -5.10
N SER A 215 -20.04 -20.20 -6.35
CA SER A 215 -20.09 -18.76 -6.66
C SER A 215 -21.54 -18.31 -6.73
N MET A 216 -21.88 -17.31 -5.91
CA MET A 216 -23.22 -16.71 -5.86
C MET A 216 -23.38 -15.51 -6.81
N SER A 217 -22.27 -15.02 -7.36
CA SER A 217 -22.21 -13.90 -8.30
C SER A 217 -21.57 -14.33 -9.62
N GLN A 218 -21.97 -13.68 -10.72
CA GLN A 218 -21.30 -13.88 -12.01
C GLN A 218 -19.95 -13.17 -12.00
N LEU A 219 -18.90 -13.84 -12.46
CA LEU A 219 -17.65 -13.17 -12.74
C LEU A 219 -17.86 -12.20 -13.91
N PRO A 220 -17.44 -10.93 -13.79
CA PRO A 220 -17.58 -9.97 -14.87
C PRO A 220 -16.73 -10.37 -16.08
N ASP A 221 -17.10 -9.87 -17.26
CA ASP A 221 -16.26 -10.00 -18.44
C ASP A 221 -15.04 -9.07 -18.29
N SER A 222 -13.84 -9.63 -18.46
CA SER A 222 -12.56 -8.91 -18.46
C SER A 222 -12.57 -7.63 -19.31
N ARG A 223 -13.33 -7.59 -20.41
CA ARG A 223 -13.43 -6.40 -21.29
C ARG A 223 -14.26 -5.25 -20.71
N LYS A 224 -15.13 -5.54 -19.74
CA LYS A 224 -16.02 -4.56 -19.10
C LYS A 224 -15.41 -3.98 -17.83
N VAL A 225 -14.39 -4.63 -17.26
CA VAL A 225 -13.63 -4.12 -16.11
C VAL A 225 -12.50 -3.22 -16.65
N SER A 226 -12.88 -2.05 -17.18
CA SER A 226 -11.89 -1.04 -17.57
C SER A 226 -11.25 -0.38 -16.35
N LYS A 227 -10.03 0.15 -16.54
CA LYS A 227 -9.03 0.70 -15.60
C LYS A 227 -9.47 1.83 -14.63
N MET A 228 -10.76 1.98 -14.37
CA MET A 228 -11.34 2.96 -13.44
C MET A 228 -12.55 2.42 -12.68
N SER A 229 -12.78 1.10 -12.66
CA SER A 229 -14.00 0.61 -12.05
C SER A 229 -13.98 0.82 -10.54
N ASP A 230 -15.00 1.51 -10.02
CA ASP A 230 -15.48 1.52 -8.64
C ASP A 230 -15.89 0.11 -8.14
N GLN A 231 -15.35 -0.95 -8.76
CA GLN A 231 -15.57 -2.34 -8.38
C GLN A 231 -14.54 -2.77 -7.35
N GLU A 232 -14.96 -3.69 -6.50
CA GLU A 232 -14.14 -4.24 -5.44
C GLU A 232 -12.87 -4.88 -6.03
N ARG A 233 -11.71 -4.48 -5.51
CA ARG A 233 -10.39 -4.88 -6.03
C ARG A 233 -10.18 -6.39 -6.12
N HIS A 234 -10.85 -7.16 -5.28
CA HIS A 234 -10.79 -8.63 -5.34
C HIS A 234 -11.49 -9.21 -6.57
N VAL A 235 -12.49 -8.52 -7.14
CA VAL A 235 -13.15 -8.91 -8.41
C VAL A 235 -12.23 -8.63 -9.60
N ASP A 236 -11.53 -7.48 -9.59
CA ASP A 236 -10.49 -7.14 -10.58
C ASP A 236 -9.42 -8.23 -10.65
N MET A 237 -8.91 -8.68 -9.50
CA MET A 237 -7.93 -9.79 -9.42
C MET A 237 -8.46 -11.11 -9.99
N LEU A 238 -9.77 -11.36 -9.97
CA LEU A 238 -10.33 -12.57 -10.56
C LEU A 238 -10.27 -12.54 -12.08
N VAL A 239 -10.40 -11.37 -12.71
CA VAL A 239 -10.55 -11.29 -14.17
C VAL A 239 -9.30 -10.79 -14.89
N ASN A 240 -8.47 -9.98 -14.24
CA ASN A 240 -7.30 -9.33 -14.82
C ASN A 240 -5.99 -9.91 -14.30
N LYS A 241 -5.33 -10.73 -15.14
CA LYS A 241 -4.06 -11.38 -14.82
C LYS A 241 -2.93 -10.38 -14.53
N SER A 242 -2.92 -9.24 -15.23
CA SER A 242 -1.94 -8.18 -15.00
C SER A 242 -2.00 -7.64 -13.57
N THR A 243 -3.19 -7.45 -13.01
CA THR A 243 -3.36 -7.01 -11.62
C THR A 243 -2.73 -8.01 -10.65
N THR A 244 -3.01 -9.30 -10.83
CA THR A 244 -2.42 -10.34 -9.96
C THR A 244 -0.91 -10.46 -10.14
N ASP A 245 -0.40 -10.35 -11.37
CA ASP A 245 1.03 -10.47 -11.65
C ASP A 245 1.82 -9.28 -11.09
N ILE A 246 1.26 -8.05 -11.09
CA ILE A 246 1.87 -6.88 -10.41
C ILE A 246 2.03 -7.15 -8.91
N LEU A 247 0.98 -7.65 -8.25
CA LEU A 247 1.01 -7.93 -6.81
C LEU A 247 1.96 -9.09 -6.46
N ARG A 248 2.05 -10.10 -7.35
CA ARG A 248 3.06 -11.17 -7.22
C ARG A 248 4.48 -10.62 -7.40
N LEU A 249 4.70 -9.72 -8.36
CA LEU A 249 5.99 -9.04 -8.55
C LEU A 249 6.40 -8.24 -7.31
N ARG A 250 5.46 -7.55 -6.65
CA ARG A 250 5.71 -6.86 -5.37
C ARG A 250 6.27 -7.80 -4.30
N SER A 251 5.67 -8.97 -4.15
CA SER A 251 6.15 -10.00 -3.21
C SER A 251 7.59 -10.43 -3.55
N GLU A 252 7.87 -10.64 -4.84
CA GLU A 252 9.17 -11.02 -5.36
C GLU A 252 10.26 -9.96 -5.13
N ILE A 253 9.94 -8.69 -5.39
CA ILE A 253 10.83 -7.55 -5.11
C ILE A 253 11.15 -7.49 -3.61
N THR A 254 10.12 -7.54 -2.76
CA THR A 254 10.29 -7.45 -1.31
C THR A 254 11.15 -8.60 -0.78
N ARG A 255 10.92 -9.84 -1.26
CA ARG A 255 11.73 -11.01 -0.93
C ARG A 255 13.19 -10.82 -1.36
N HIS A 256 13.41 -10.36 -2.59
CA HIS A 256 14.75 -10.14 -3.13
C HIS A 256 15.52 -9.06 -2.34
N MET A 257 14.86 -7.96 -1.98
CA MET A 257 15.43 -6.91 -1.12
C MET A 257 15.87 -7.47 0.24
N ARG A 258 15.01 -8.23 0.94
CA ARG A 258 15.38 -8.87 2.21
C ARG A 258 16.59 -9.79 2.07
N ASN A 259 16.61 -10.64 1.04
CA ASN A 259 17.73 -11.53 0.77
C ASN A 259 19.03 -10.75 0.49
N HIS A 260 18.94 -9.65 -0.26
CA HIS A 260 20.07 -8.78 -0.57
C HIS A 260 20.70 -8.20 0.70
N PHE A 261 19.89 -7.68 1.63
CA PHE A 261 20.36 -7.12 2.90
C PHE A 261 20.87 -8.20 3.87
N HIS A 262 20.15 -9.31 4.02
CA HIS A 262 20.59 -10.42 4.89
C HIS A 262 21.92 -11.03 4.43
N SER A 263 22.12 -11.18 3.11
CA SER A 263 23.40 -11.67 2.57
C SER A 263 24.59 -10.77 2.92
N ARG A 264 24.33 -9.48 3.22
CA ARG A 264 25.29 -8.47 3.64
C ARG A 264 25.33 -8.23 5.16
N ARG A 265 24.71 -9.14 5.94
CA ARG A 265 24.65 -9.13 7.41
C ARG A 265 23.90 -7.94 8.01
N PHE A 266 22.99 -7.33 7.26
CA PHE A 266 22.03 -6.39 7.86
C PHE A 266 21.01 -7.15 8.72
N LEU A 267 20.60 -6.52 9.81
CA LEU A 267 19.55 -6.99 10.70
C LEU A 267 18.22 -6.29 10.38
N GLU A 268 17.16 -7.06 10.12
CA GLU A 268 15.82 -6.51 9.93
C GLU A 268 15.27 -6.06 11.29
N MET A 269 14.80 -4.81 11.36
CA MET A 269 14.30 -4.17 12.57
C MET A 269 12.85 -3.74 12.39
N GLN A 270 12.15 -3.54 13.51
CA GLN A 270 10.83 -2.93 13.55
C GLN A 270 10.86 -1.79 14.56
N THR A 271 10.59 -0.58 14.08
CA THR A 271 10.58 0.63 14.91
C THR A 271 9.16 1.11 15.20
N PRO A 272 8.94 1.94 16.24
CA PRO A 272 7.60 2.42 16.58
C PRO A 272 6.88 3.11 15.41
N ILE A 273 5.62 2.70 15.15
CA ILE A 273 4.72 3.37 14.20
C ILE A 273 4.04 4.58 14.84
N LEU A 274 3.72 4.49 16.14
CA LEU A 274 3.13 5.58 16.92
C LEU A 274 4.22 6.25 17.76
N ALA A 275 4.33 7.56 17.66
CA ALA A 275 5.25 8.38 18.45
C ALA A 275 4.58 9.68 18.91
N GLU A 276 5.20 10.40 19.85
CA GLU A 276 4.73 11.73 20.28
C GLU A 276 4.81 12.74 19.12
N ASP A 277 5.92 12.70 18.38
CA ASP A 277 6.14 13.49 17.17
C ASP A 277 6.59 12.59 16.02
N ALA A 278 6.23 12.98 14.79
CA ALA A 278 6.71 12.34 13.57
C ALA A 278 7.94 13.10 13.05
N GLY A 279 9.03 12.37 12.77
CA GLY A 279 10.27 12.92 12.23
C GLY A 279 10.92 11.98 11.22
N GLY A 280 12.09 12.37 10.70
CA GLY A 280 12.82 11.62 9.67
C GLY A 280 12.37 11.91 8.23
N ALA A 281 11.34 12.72 8.03
CA ALA A 281 10.98 13.24 6.72
C ALA A 281 10.24 14.57 6.87
N ILE A 282 10.25 15.37 5.80
CA ILE A 282 9.44 16.59 5.69
C ILE A 282 8.08 16.18 5.14
N ALA A 283 7.14 15.87 6.03
CA ALA A 283 5.81 15.43 5.64
C ALA A 283 4.80 15.74 6.73
N ARG A 284 3.54 16.01 6.34
CA ARG A 284 2.46 16.21 7.30
C ARG A 284 2.07 14.85 7.92
N PRO A 285 2.09 14.67 9.25
CA PRO A 285 1.70 13.41 9.85
C PRO A 285 0.18 13.27 10.03
N PHE A 286 -0.29 12.03 10.15
CA PHE A 286 -1.61 11.75 10.73
C PHE A 286 -1.52 11.78 12.26
N ARG A 287 -2.42 12.54 12.90
CA ARG A 287 -2.52 12.63 14.37
C ARG A 287 -3.62 11.72 14.90
N THR A 288 -3.41 11.15 16.09
CA THR A 288 -4.36 10.27 16.79
C THR A 288 -4.20 10.42 18.31
N ARG A 289 -5.03 9.72 19.10
CA ARG A 289 -5.00 9.77 20.58
C ARG A 289 -5.16 8.39 21.18
N SER A 290 -4.53 8.17 22.33
CA SER A 290 -4.72 6.94 23.12
C SER A 290 -5.82 7.15 24.17
N ASN A 291 -6.82 6.25 24.18
CA ASN A 291 -7.87 6.27 25.21
C ASN A 291 -7.37 5.75 26.57
N ALA A 292 -6.34 4.88 26.58
CA ALA A 292 -5.87 4.20 27.78
C ALA A 292 -4.77 4.97 28.52
N VAL A 293 -3.93 5.72 27.80
CA VAL A 293 -2.85 6.49 28.40
C VAL A 293 -3.43 7.79 28.94
N ARG A 294 -3.40 7.97 30.27
CA ARG A 294 -3.96 9.15 30.96
C ARG A 294 -3.32 10.49 30.56
N SER A 295 -2.16 10.49 29.89
CA SER A 295 -1.59 11.70 29.33
C SER A 295 -2.44 12.18 28.15
N ARG A 296 -2.91 13.43 28.17
CA ARG A 296 -3.61 14.07 27.04
C ARG A 296 -2.71 14.35 25.82
N LYS A 297 -1.61 13.62 25.65
CA LYS A 297 -0.67 13.83 24.55
C LYS A 297 -1.27 13.27 23.27
N ASP A 298 -1.30 14.10 22.23
CA ASP A 298 -1.57 13.62 20.88
C ASP A 298 -0.40 12.74 20.42
N LEU A 299 -0.74 11.69 19.66
CA LEU A 299 0.22 10.81 19.00
C LEU A 299 0.21 11.10 17.51
N ALA A 300 1.30 10.76 16.84
CA ALA A 300 1.42 10.81 15.39
C ALA A 300 1.80 9.43 14.83
N LEU A 301 1.26 9.11 13.65
CA LEU A 301 1.80 8.03 12.83
C LEU A 301 3.12 8.49 12.21
N ARG A 302 4.11 7.59 12.16
CA ARG A 302 5.44 7.88 11.62
C ARG A 302 5.38 8.26 10.13
N VAL A 303 6.17 9.27 9.76
CA VAL A 303 6.41 9.65 8.35
C VAL A 303 7.65 8.95 7.78
N ALA A 304 8.58 8.53 8.66
CA ALA A 304 9.76 7.73 8.36
C ALA A 304 10.28 7.01 9.64
N PRO A 305 10.94 5.84 9.51
CA PRO A 305 11.61 5.15 10.63
C PRO A 305 13.02 5.69 10.94
N GLU A 306 13.61 6.53 10.09
CA GLU A 306 14.97 7.08 10.15
C GLU A 306 15.52 7.35 11.57
N LEU A 307 14.84 8.20 12.36
CA LEU A 307 15.37 8.63 13.66
C LEU A 307 15.51 7.47 14.65
N TRP A 308 14.65 6.46 14.54
CA TRP A 308 14.72 5.26 15.37
C TRP A 308 15.83 4.32 14.92
N LEU A 309 15.99 4.14 13.61
CA LEU A 309 17.04 3.29 13.05
C LEU A 309 18.44 3.86 13.40
N LYS A 310 18.61 5.19 13.36
CA LYS A 310 19.85 5.83 13.84
C LYS A 310 20.11 5.59 15.33
N ARG A 311 19.07 5.58 16.17
CA ARG A 311 19.23 5.24 17.60
C ARG A 311 19.69 3.79 17.79
N LEU A 312 19.29 2.86 16.93
CA LEU A 312 19.84 1.50 16.95
C LEU A 312 21.32 1.49 16.58
N VAL A 313 21.75 2.29 15.60
CA VAL A 313 23.18 2.42 15.27
C VAL A 313 23.97 3.00 16.45
N VAL A 314 23.46 4.03 17.13
CA VAL A 314 24.03 4.53 18.40
C VAL A 314 24.10 3.42 19.45
N GLY A 315 23.10 2.54 19.50
CA GLY A 315 23.06 1.37 20.37
C GLY A 315 24.03 0.23 20.00
N GLY A 316 24.84 0.39 18.94
CA GLY A 316 25.84 -0.59 18.51
C GLY A 316 25.38 -1.56 17.42
N PHE A 317 24.20 -1.36 16.82
CA PHE A 317 23.77 -2.14 15.68
C PHE A 317 24.33 -1.54 14.37
N ASP A 318 25.52 -1.99 13.96
CA ASP A 318 26.25 -1.42 12.83
C ASP A 318 25.49 -1.44 11.48
N LYS A 319 24.60 -2.41 11.26
CA LYS A 319 23.86 -2.56 10.00
C LYS A 319 22.42 -2.98 10.27
N VAL A 320 21.49 -2.05 10.07
CA VAL A 320 20.06 -2.26 10.28
C VAL A 320 19.27 -1.88 9.05
N PHE A 321 18.15 -2.56 8.81
CA PHE A 321 17.18 -2.15 7.81
C PHE A 321 15.76 -2.41 8.30
N GLU A 322 14.79 -1.68 7.78
CA GLU A 322 13.37 -1.93 8.03
C GLU A 322 12.61 -1.80 6.71
N ILE A 323 11.72 -2.76 6.44
CA ILE A 323 10.70 -2.66 5.38
C ILE A 323 9.35 -2.58 6.07
N GLY A 324 8.72 -1.40 6.05
CA GLY A 324 7.49 -1.17 6.80
C GLY A 324 6.68 0.03 6.30
N PRO A 325 5.48 0.24 6.86
CA PRO A 325 4.60 1.31 6.43
C PRO A 325 5.11 2.68 6.89
N ALA A 326 4.84 3.69 6.09
CA ALA A 326 4.96 5.11 6.41
C ALA A 326 3.66 5.83 6.08
N PHE A 327 3.34 6.86 6.85
CA PHE A 327 2.05 7.55 6.79
C PHE A 327 2.26 9.04 6.60
N ARG A 328 1.83 9.58 5.46
CA ARG A 328 1.94 11.01 5.12
C ARG A 328 0.57 11.55 4.75
N ASN A 329 0.08 12.51 5.51
CA ASN A 329 -1.21 13.16 5.33
C ASN A 329 -1.12 14.23 4.23
N GLU A 330 -0.91 13.76 3.01
CA GLU A 330 -0.67 14.54 1.79
C GLU A 330 -1.67 14.14 0.70
N GLY A 331 -1.60 14.81 -0.46
CA GLY A 331 -2.46 14.52 -1.60
C GLY A 331 -2.25 13.11 -2.18
N VAL A 332 -3.30 12.57 -2.82
CA VAL A 332 -3.24 11.30 -3.54
C VAL A 332 -3.10 11.58 -5.03
N ASP A 333 -2.04 11.07 -5.66
CA ASP A 333 -1.79 11.22 -7.10
C ASP A 333 -1.30 9.91 -7.74
N ALA A 334 -0.70 9.98 -8.93
CA ALA A 334 -0.19 8.81 -9.65
C ALA A 334 1.01 8.13 -8.97
N SER A 335 1.72 8.80 -8.06
CA SER A 335 2.93 8.34 -7.37
C SER A 335 2.85 8.42 -5.84
N HIS A 336 1.83 9.08 -5.28
CA HIS A 336 1.66 9.30 -3.85
C HIS A 336 0.37 8.67 -3.34
N ASN A 337 0.50 7.88 -2.27
CA ASN A 337 -0.61 7.37 -1.47
C ASN A 337 -0.31 7.63 0.01
N PRO A 338 -1.31 8.00 0.84
CA PRO A 338 -1.05 8.42 2.22
C PRO A 338 -0.46 7.33 3.13
N GLU A 339 -0.68 6.06 2.78
CA GLU A 339 0.01 4.91 3.34
C GLU A 339 0.84 4.23 2.24
N PHE A 340 2.12 4.01 2.48
CA PHE A 340 3.01 3.35 1.52
C PHE A 340 4.11 2.59 2.26
N THR A 341 4.82 1.71 1.56
CA THR A 341 5.87 0.88 2.16
C THR A 341 7.24 1.46 1.84
N MET A 342 7.97 1.84 2.88
CA MET A 342 9.37 2.25 2.75
C MET A 342 10.30 1.11 3.12
N CYS A 343 11.44 1.06 2.45
CA CYS A 343 12.62 0.34 2.91
C CYS A 343 13.68 1.38 3.27
N GLU A 344 14.15 1.37 4.50
CA GLU A 344 15.30 2.17 4.92
C GLU A 344 16.39 1.27 5.50
N PHE A 345 17.65 1.61 5.26
CA PHE A 345 18.78 0.97 5.93
C PHE A 345 19.79 2.01 6.43
N TYR A 346 20.49 1.64 7.50
CA TYR A 346 21.57 2.43 8.08
C TYR A 346 22.77 1.52 8.30
N SER A 347 23.94 1.98 7.85
CA SER A 347 25.19 1.24 7.94
C SER A 347 26.29 2.14 8.51
N ALA A 348 26.82 1.76 9.66
CA ALA A 348 27.99 2.37 10.27
C ALA A 348 29.22 2.21 9.35
N TYR A 349 30.09 3.22 9.41
CA TYR A 349 31.33 3.38 8.66
C TYR A 349 31.14 3.38 7.12
N THR A 350 29.98 3.83 6.66
CA THR A 350 29.62 3.90 5.23
C THR A 350 29.55 5.36 4.78
N ASN A 351 30.22 5.68 3.67
CA ASN A 351 30.21 7.02 3.06
C ASN A 351 29.26 7.08 1.83
N LEU A 352 29.12 8.25 1.20
CA LEU A 352 28.23 8.43 0.06
C LEU A 352 28.58 7.53 -1.15
N GLU A 353 29.87 7.35 -1.43
CA GLU A 353 30.33 6.48 -2.53
C GLU A 353 29.91 5.01 -2.30
N ASN A 354 29.99 4.55 -1.03
CA ASN A 354 29.53 3.22 -0.67
C ASN A 354 28.01 3.08 -0.79
N LEU A 355 27.23 4.11 -0.44
CA LEU A 355 25.78 4.12 -0.62
C LEU A 355 25.37 4.05 -2.09
N ILE A 356 26.05 4.81 -2.95
CA ILE A 356 25.83 4.78 -4.40
C ILE A 356 26.10 3.38 -4.95
N LYS A 357 27.24 2.78 -4.59
CA LYS A 357 27.60 1.41 -5.01
C LYS A 357 26.59 0.36 -4.54
N GLU A 358 26.17 0.44 -3.28
CA GLU A 358 25.17 -0.48 -2.71
C GLU A 358 23.81 -0.33 -3.42
N THR A 359 23.43 0.90 -3.78
CA THR A 359 22.22 1.19 -4.55
C THR A 359 22.30 0.61 -5.95
N GLU A 360 23.42 0.80 -6.67
CA GLU A 360 23.63 0.20 -7.99
C GLU A 360 23.55 -1.34 -7.93
N ASP A 361 24.20 -1.97 -6.94
CA ASP A 361 24.14 -3.41 -6.73
C ASP A 361 22.70 -3.90 -6.50
N LEU A 362 21.94 -3.20 -5.65
CA LEU A 362 20.54 -3.55 -5.37
C LEU A 362 19.67 -3.42 -6.61
N ILE A 363 19.72 -2.28 -7.30
CA ILE A 363 18.86 -1.99 -8.46
C ILE A 363 19.19 -2.93 -9.64
N CYS A 364 20.48 -3.16 -9.94
CA CYS A 364 20.88 -4.10 -10.98
C CYS A 364 20.46 -5.54 -10.66
N SER A 365 20.60 -5.99 -9.41
CA SER A 365 20.19 -7.34 -9.02
C SER A 365 18.67 -7.51 -9.06
N LEU A 366 17.90 -6.49 -8.66
CA LEU A 366 16.45 -6.45 -8.78
C LEU A 366 16.02 -6.51 -10.25
N ALA A 367 16.64 -5.73 -11.14
CA ALA A 367 16.32 -5.74 -12.56
C ALA A 367 16.53 -7.14 -13.18
N ALA A 368 17.66 -7.80 -12.84
CA ALA A 368 17.95 -9.16 -13.29
C ALA A 368 16.95 -10.19 -12.74
N HIS A 369 16.61 -10.11 -11.45
CA HIS A 369 15.63 -10.99 -10.81
C HIS A 369 14.23 -10.82 -11.42
N CYS A 370 13.76 -9.57 -11.51
CA CYS A 370 12.45 -9.27 -12.08
C CYS A 370 12.36 -9.71 -13.55
N LYS A 371 13.42 -9.53 -14.36
CA LYS A 371 13.44 -10.02 -15.75
C LYS A 371 13.22 -11.53 -15.80
N LYS A 372 13.92 -12.28 -14.95
CA LYS A 372 13.80 -13.73 -14.88
C LYS A 372 12.37 -14.14 -14.53
N VAL A 373 11.83 -13.61 -13.43
CA VAL A 373 10.48 -13.96 -12.95
C VAL A 373 9.38 -13.54 -13.94
N ILE A 374 9.50 -12.37 -14.57
CA ILE A 374 8.55 -11.92 -15.61
C ILE A 374 8.57 -12.85 -16.81
N SER A 375 9.76 -13.28 -17.26
CA SER A 375 9.88 -14.16 -18.42
C SER A 375 9.33 -15.58 -18.20
N THR A 376 9.20 -16.03 -16.95
CA THR A 376 8.80 -17.41 -16.62
C THR A 376 7.41 -17.51 -16.01
N GLU A 377 7.03 -16.60 -15.11
CA GLU A 377 5.86 -16.75 -14.24
C GLU A 377 4.86 -15.59 -14.31
N LEU A 378 5.33 -14.37 -14.60
CA LEU A 378 4.54 -13.13 -14.60
C LEU A 378 4.43 -12.54 -16.01
N VAL A 379 4.17 -13.40 -16.98
CA VAL A 379 4.23 -13.12 -18.43
C VAL A 379 3.21 -12.08 -18.92
N SER A 380 2.28 -11.63 -18.08
CA SER A 380 1.38 -10.52 -18.43
C SER A 380 2.04 -9.13 -18.27
N LEU A 381 3.21 -9.07 -17.64
CA LEU A 381 3.99 -7.85 -17.42
C LEU A 381 4.97 -7.58 -18.58
N PRO A 382 5.33 -6.31 -18.83
CA PRO A 382 6.31 -5.96 -19.85
C PRO A 382 7.69 -6.52 -19.55
N ALA A 383 8.43 -6.88 -20.61
CA ALA A 383 9.80 -7.34 -20.48
C ALA A 383 10.73 -6.22 -19.97
N ILE A 384 11.69 -6.57 -19.11
CA ILE A 384 12.68 -5.63 -18.59
C ILE A 384 13.90 -5.56 -19.52
N ASP A 385 14.22 -4.33 -19.93
CA ASP A 385 15.45 -4.02 -20.65
C ASP A 385 16.63 -3.81 -19.68
N LEU A 386 17.49 -4.81 -19.55
CA LEU A 386 18.69 -4.73 -18.71
C LEU A 386 19.73 -3.75 -19.25
N SER A 387 19.65 -3.33 -20.51
CA SER A 387 20.64 -2.42 -21.08
C SER A 387 20.62 -1.04 -20.42
N LYS A 388 19.48 -0.66 -19.81
CA LYS A 388 19.29 0.56 -19.02
C LYS A 388 19.96 0.51 -17.65
N PHE A 389 20.25 -0.69 -17.11
CA PHE A 389 20.80 -0.86 -15.76
C PHE A 389 22.28 -1.26 -15.81
N LYS A 390 23.06 -0.59 -16.67
CA LYS A 390 24.51 -0.79 -16.78
C LYS A 390 25.23 0.15 -15.83
N ARG A 391 26.15 -0.40 -15.05
CA ARG A 391 26.99 0.35 -14.12
C ARG A 391 28.25 0.89 -14.80
N PRO A 392 28.83 2.00 -14.31
CA PRO A 392 28.26 2.89 -13.28
C PRO A 392 27.08 3.70 -13.83
N PHE A 393 26.09 4.00 -12.99
CA PHE A 393 25.03 4.96 -13.35
C PHE A 393 25.61 6.37 -13.43
N LYS A 394 25.01 7.20 -14.29
CA LYS A 394 25.47 8.57 -14.49
C LYS A 394 25.29 9.36 -13.20
N GLN A 395 26.28 10.17 -12.83
CA GLN A 395 26.21 11.05 -11.65
C GLN A 395 26.25 12.50 -12.09
N VAL A 396 25.38 13.31 -11.50
CA VAL A 396 25.21 14.73 -11.79
C VAL A 396 25.25 15.48 -10.46
N GLU A 397 26.14 16.47 -10.31
CA GLU A 397 26.16 17.30 -9.09
C GLU A 397 25.10 18.40 -9.20
N PHE A 398 24.29 18.57 -8.16
CA PHE A 398 23.11 19.43 -8.15
C PHE A 398 23.40 20.86 -8.61
N VAL A 399 24.29 21.56 -7.90
CA VAL A 399 24.58 22.99 -8.19
C VAL A 399 25.27 23.15 -9.55
N PRO A 400 26.39 22.46 -9.86
CA PRO A 400 27.04 22.62 -11.16
C PRO A 400 26.11 22.34 -12.35
N ALA A 401 25.29 21.30 -12.27
CA ALA A 401 24.38 20.95 -13.35
C ALA A 401 23.24 21.94 -13.51
N LEU A 402 22.74 22.50 -12.41
CA LEU A 402 21.72 23.53 -12.45
C LEU A 402 22.27 24.83 -13.04
N GLU A 403 23.48 25.24 -12.63
CA GLU A 403 24.17 26.39 -13.21
C GLU A 403 24.42 26.23 -14.72
N GLU A 404 24.81 25.02 -15.15
CA GLU A 404 24.98 24.68 -16.57
C GLU A 404 23.66 24.76 -17.34
N ALA A 405 22.59 24.16 -16.81
CA ALA A 405 21.28 24.13 -17.45
C ALA A 405 20.63 25.52 -17.54
N MET A 406 20.80 26.36 -16.51
CA MET A 406 20.31 27.74 -16.47
C MET A 406 21.24 28.71 -17.22
N ALA A 407 22.48 28.31 -17.53
CA ALA A 407 23.55 29.17 -18.03
C ALA A 407 23.86 30.38 -17.12
N VAL A 408 23.65 30.23 -15.80
CA VAL A 408 23.78 31.30 -14.80
C VAL A 408 24.41 30.74 -13.52
N ARG A 409 25.28 31.52 -12.88
CA ARG A 409 25.89 31.17 -11.59
C ARG A 409 24.94 31.46 -10.43
N LEU A 410 24.81 30.52 -9.50
CA LEU A 410 23.93 30.69 -8.35
C LEU A 410 24.60 31.56 -7.26
N PRO A 411 23.83 32.39 -6.52
CA PRO A 411 24.32 33.08 -5.34
C PRO A 411 24.72 32.08 -4.25
N LYS A 412 25.39 32.53 -3.18
CA LYS A 412 25.73 31.67 -2.05
C LYS A 412 24.44 31.21 -1.35
N LEU A 413 24.12 29.92 -1.45
CA LEU A 413 22.82 29.38 -1.03
C LEU A 413 22.65 29.27 0.50
N ASN A 414 23.69 29.55 1.28
CA ASN A 414 23.69 29.48 2.73
C ASN A 414 23.59 30.85 3.42
N THR A 415 23.34 31.93 2.68
CA THR A 415 23.13 33.28 3.22
C THR A 415 21.65 33.55 3.47
N GLU A 416 21.33 34.46 4.40
CA GLU A 416 19.94 34.82 4.73
C GLU A 416 19.17 35.44 3.54
N GLY A 417 19.87 36.16 2.65
CA GLY A 417 19.30 36.79 1.45
C GLY A 417 19.19 35.88 0.22
N ALA A 418 19.67 34.63 0.29
CA ALA A 418 19.80 33.75 -0.87
C ALA A 418 18.47 33.52 -1.60
N PHE A 419 17.35 33.44 -0.88
CA PHE A 419 16.04 33.26 -1.50
C PHE A 419 15.63 34.46 -2.36
N ALA A 420 15.76 35.69 -1.83
CA ALA A 420 15.43 36.90 -2.57
C ALA A 420 16.37 37.10 -3.77
N GLU A 421 17.67 36.82 -3.60
CA GLU A 421 18.65 36.86 -4.69
C GLU A 421 18.29 35.86 -5.81
N MET A 422 17.86 34.65 -5.44
CA MET A 422 17.40 33.64 -6.41
C MET A 422 16.15 34.10 -7.18
N LEU A 423 15.17 34.71 -6.52
CA LEU A 423 13.97 35.24 -7.19
C LEU A 423 14.33 36.33 -8.21
N VAL A 424 15.23 37.25 -7.84
CA VAL A 424 15.73 38.28 -8.75
C VAL A 424 16.50 37.66 -9.91
N LEU A 425 17.32 36.64 -9.65
CA LEU A 425 18.07 35.92 -10.68
C LEU A 425 17.15 35.27 -11.71
N MET A 426 16.07 34.63 -11.26
CA MET A 426 15.08 34.01 -12.14
C MET A 426 14.39 35.02 -13.04
N GLU A 427 13.96 36.16 -12.46
CA GLU A 427 13.31 37.24 -13.23
C GLU A 427 14.26 37.81 -14.29
N LEU A 428 15.51 38.11 -13.90
CA LEU A 428 16.53 38.63 -14.82
C LEU A 428 16.91 37.64 -15.92
N SER A 429 16.81 36.34 -15.63
CA SER A 429 17.13 35.27 -16.59
C SER A 429 15.89 34.79 -17.36
N ASN A 430 14.73 35.40 -17.13
CA ASN A 430 13.43 35.01 -17.71
C ASN A 430 13.11 33.51 -17.53
N ILE A 431 13.47 32.95 -16.37
CA ILE A 431 13.21 31.56 -15.99
C ILE A 431 11.84 31.51 -15.32
N LYS A 432 10.88 30.83 -15.95
CA LYS A 432 9.51 30.67 -15.43
C LYS A 432 9.30 29.23 -14.98
N LEU A 433 8.96 29.06 -13.69
CA LEU A 433 8.70 27.76 -13.07
C LEU A 433 7.21 27.64 -12.73
N GLY A 434 6.42 27.02 -13.61
CA GLY A 434 4.99 26.74 -13.37
C GLY A 434 4.17 27.93 -12.86
N ASP A 435 2.99 27.65 -12.31
CA ASP A 435 2.08 28.68 -11.76
C ASP A 435 2.22 28.84 -10.23
N GLN A 436 2.87 27.90 -9.53
CA GLN A 436 3.02 27.93 -8.07
C GLN A 436 4.32 28.61 -7.66
N THR A 437 4.22 29.75 -6.98
CA THR A 437 5.37 30.46 -6.41
C THR A 437 5.92 29.69 -5.20
N ALA A 438 7.22 29.35 -5.23
CA ALA A 438 7.90 28.83 -4.06
C ALA A 438 7.89 29.88 -2.93
N ASP A 439 7.68 29.45 -1.69
CA ASP A 439 7.68 30.31 -0.49
C ASP A 439 8.98 30.19 0.33
N SER A 440 9.94 29.36 -0.12
CA SER A 440 11.23 29.15 0.53
C SER A 440 12.31 28.71 -0.45
N LEU A 441 13.58 28.91 -0.08
CA LEU A 441 14.73 28.51 -0.90
C LEU A 441 14.77 27.00 -1.20
N PRO A 442 14.55 26.08 -0.22
CA PRO A 442 14.55 24.64 -0.52
C PRO A 442 13.49 24.23 -1.54
N LYS A 443 12.26 24.76 -1.43
CA LYS A 443 11.19 24.47 -2.40
C LYS A 443 11.49 25.04 -3.78
N LEU A 444 12.12 26.22 -3.85
CA LEU A 444 12.52 26.78 -5.13
C LEU A 444 13.59 25.92 -5.83
N LEU A 445 14.60 25.47 -5.08
CA LEU A 445 15.64 24.59 -5.60
C LEU A 445 15.08 23.23 -6.03
N ASP A 446 14.09 22.70 -5.30
CA ASP A 446 13.35 21.50 -5.66
C ASP A 446 12.60 21.67 -7.00
N GLN A 447 11.86 22.77 -7.17
CA GLN A 447 11.19 23.09 -8.44
C GLN A 447 12.18 23.23 -9.62
N LEU A 448 13.35 23.84 -9.38
CA LEU A 448 14.42 23.96 -10.37
C LEU A 448 15.01 22.59 -10.74
N ALA A 449 15.23 21.71 -9.77
CA ALA A 449 15.70 20.35 -10.00
C ALA A 449 14.68 19.53 -10.80
N ALA A 450 13.39 19.61 -10.44
CA ALA A 450 12.30 18.96 -11.17
C ALA A 450 12.23 19.41 -12.64
N HIS A 451 12.49 20.70 -12.90
CA HIS A 451 12.45 21.23 -14.25
C HIS A 451 13.69 20.86 -15.09
N TYR A 452 14.90 20.95 -14.52
CA TYR A 452 16.15 20.85 -15.27
C TYR A 452 16.91 19.53 -15.09
N LEU A 453 16.87 18.93 -13.91
CA LEU A 453 17.74 17.81 -13.54
C LEU A 453 17.03 16.46 -13.63
N GLU A 454 15.83 16.34 -13.08
CA GLU A 454 15.07 15.09 -13.09
C GLU A 454 14.79 14.52 -14.50
N PRO A 455 14.48 15.34 -15.52
CA PRO A 455 14.25 14.85 -16.88
C PRO A 455 15.47 14.16 -17.51
N LEU A 456 16.68 14.43 -17.01
CA LEU A 456 17.90 13.75 -17.47
C LEU A 456 17.86 12.23 -17.22
N SER A 457 16.98 11.76 -16.33
CA SER A 457 16.80 10.34 -16.00
C SER A 457 15.87 9.58 -16.95
N MET A 458 15.33 10.23 -17.99
CA MET A 458 14.40 9.59 -18.94
C MET A 458 15.06 8.50 -19.80
N ALA A 459 16.34 8.64 -20.10
CA ALA A 459 17.08 7.70 -20.93
C ALA A 459 17.72 6.56 -20.10
N GLU A 460 18.36 6.92 -18.99
CA GLU A 460 19.12 6.01 -18.12
C GLU A 460 19.02 6.45 -16.65
N PRO A 461 19.27 5.56 -15.68
CA PRO A 461 19.36 5.92 -14.26
C PRO A 461 20.44 6.98 -14.02
N ILE A 462 20.08 7.99 -13.23
CA ILE A 462 21.04 9.02 -12.79
C ILE A 462 21.02 9.17 -11.27
N PHE A 463 22.16 9.47 -10.69
CA PHE A 463 22.25 10.03 -9.35
C PHE A 463 22.36 11.55 -9.44
N ILE A 464 21.43 12.27 -8.81
CA ILE A 464 21.61 13.70 -8.50
C ILE A 464 22.31 13.75 -7.14
N THR A 465 23.50 14.35 -7.09
CA THR A 465 24.42 14.28 -5.94
C THR A 465 24.74 15.67 -5.40
N ASN A 466 25.23 15.74 -4.16
CA ASN A 466 25.71 16.97 -3.53
C ASN A 466 24.64 18.07 -3.43
N HIS A 467 23.45 17.70 -2.96
CA HIS A 467 22.34 18.62 -2.74
C HIS A 467 22.74 19.79 -1.81
N PRO A 468 22.26 21.03 -2.04
CA PRO A 468 22.47 22.15 -1.14
C PRO A 468 22.12 21.83 0.32
N SER A 469 22.89 22.35 1.28
CA SER A 469 22.68 22.04 2.71
C SER A 469 21.34 22.48 3.25
N CYS A 470 20.76 23.55 2.70
CA CYS A 470 19.44 24.04 3.09
C CYS A 470 18.30 23.06 2.76
N MET A 471 18.51 22.11 1.85
CA MET A 471 17.53 21.09 1.47
C MET A 471 17.67 19.78 2.26
N SER A 472 18.71 19.65 3.09
CA SER A 472 19.14 18.36 3.63
C SER A 472 19.44 18.46 5.14
N PRO A 473 18.41 18.63 6.00
CA PRO A 473 18.60 18.92 7.43
C PRO A 473 19.22 17.76 8.22
N LEU A 474 19.19 16.53 7.70
CA LEU A 474 19.69 15.32 8.36
C LEU A 474 21.00 14.81 7.74
N ALA A 475 21.44 15.38 6.61
CA ALA A 475 22.65 14.97 5.92
C ALA A 475 23.87 15.79 6.37
N LYS A 476 25.04 15.15 6.40
CA LYS A 476 26.32 15.80 6.67
C LYS A 476 26.67 16.80 5.58
N SER A 477 27.13 17.99 5.98
CA SER A 477 27.44 19.09 5.04
C SER A 477 28.93 19.31 4.87
N PHE A 478 29.34 19.76 3.68
CA PHE A 478 30.71 20.12 3.33
C PHE A 478 30.74 21.22 2.27
N LEU A 479 31.90 21.88 2.12
CA LEU A 479 32.10 22.91 1.11
C LEU A 479 32.42 22.24 -0.23
N CYS A 480 31.60 22.46 -1.27
CA CYS A 480 31.85 21.91 -2.60
C CYS A 480 33.17 22.46 -3.14
N PRO A 481 34.13 21.60 -3.56
CA PRO A 481 35.43 22.06 -4.05
C PRO A 481 35.35 22.79 -5.40
N LYS A 482 34.26 22.61 -6.17
CA LYS A 482 34.05 23.22 -7.49
C LYS A 482 33.37 24.58 -7.41
N THR A 483 32.33 24.69 -6.59
CA THR A 483 31.46 25.88 -6.55
C THR A 483 31.63 26.71 -5.26
N TYR A 484 32.32 26.16 -4.25
CA TYR A 484 32.39 26.73 -2.90
C TYR A 484 31.02 26.98 -2.26
N GLN A 485 29.99 26.28 -2.72
CA GLN A 485 28.68 26.22 -2.08
C GLN A 485 28.71 25.24 -0.91
N LEU A 486 27.94 25.53 0.14
CA LEU A 486 27.71 24.59 1.22
C LEU A 486 26.69 23.53 0.77
N VAL A 487 27.17 22.32 0.52
CA VAL A 487 26.39 21.18 0.02
C VAL A 487 26.37 20.05 1.05
N SER A 488 25.60 19.01 0.79
CA SER A 488 25.49 17.82 1.64
C SER A 488 25.96 16.58 0.91
N ALA A 489 26.57 15.64 1.63
CA ALA A 489 26.92 14.33 1.11
C ALA A 489 25.64 13.48 0.94
N ARG A 490 24.81 13.86 -0.04
CA ARG A 490 23.49 13.30 -0.36
C ARG A 490 23.40 12.98 -1.84
N ALA A 491 22.76 11.86 -2.16
CA ALA A 491 22.39 11.48 -3.50
C ALA A 491 20.94 11.02 -3.58
N GLU A 492 20.30 11.27 -4.71
CA GLU A 492 18.99 10.75 -5.06
C GLU A 492 19.09 10.02 -6.40
N LEU A 493 18.56 8.80 -6.44
CA LEU A 493 18.49 8.00 -7.66
C LEU A 493 17.20 8.32 -8.40
N PHE A 494 17.30 8.78 -9.63
CA PHE A 494 16.17 8.97 -10.53
C PHE A 494 16.22 7.98 -11.70
N VAL A 495 15.05 7.43 -12.05
CA VAL A 495 14.87 6.56 -13.22
C VAL A 495 13.54 6.88 -13.89
N CYS A 496 13.56 7.12 -15.20
CA CYS A 496 12.37 7.45 -15.98
C CYS A 496 11.59 8.65 -15.41
N GLY A 497 12.30 9.69 -14.97
CA GLY A 497 11.71 10.92 -14.41
C GLY A 497 11.10 10.75 -13.02
N ARG A 498 11.48 9.71 -12.26
CA ARG A 498 10.96 9.44 -10.92
C ARG A 498 12.08 9.15 -9.95
N GLU A 499 12.04 9.80 -8.78
CA GLU A 499 12.90 9.50 -7.65
C GLU A 499 12.59 8.08 -7.13
N LEU A 500 13.59 7.20 -7.10
CA LEU A 500 13.48 5.85 -6.58
C LEU A 500 14.05 5.70 -5.18
N ALA A 501 15.15 6.39 -4.88
CA ALA A 501 15.83 6.28 -3.60
C ALA A 501 16.54 7.59 -3.23
N ASN A 502 16.58 7.88 -1.93
CA ASN A 502 17.31 8.99 -1.33
C ASN A 502 18.32 8.44 -0.33
N MET A 503 19.54 8.96 -0.32
CA MET A 503 20.63 8.44 0.51
C MET A 503 21.63 9.53 0.87
N TYR A 504 22.24 9.44 2.04
CA TYR A 504 23.22 10.42 2.49
C TYR A 504 24.11 9.91 3.62
N GLU A 505 25.24 10.57 3.81
CA GLU A 505 26.00 10.47 5.05
C GLU A 505 25.24 11.19 6.16
N GLU A 506 24.98 10.48 7.25
CA GLU A 506 24.20 10.97 8.38
C GLU A 506 24.93 12.10 9.12
N GLU A 507 24.20 13.15 9.45
CA GLU A 507 24.66 14.16 10.40
C GLU A 507 24.78 13.52 11.79
N ASN A 508 26.01 13.44 12.29
CA ASN A 508 26.32 12.81 13.56
C ASN A 508 26.89 13.79 14.59
N SER A 509 27.02 15.09 14.24
CA SER A 509 27.29 16.15 15.22
C SER A 509 25.98 16.59 15.88
N PRO A 510 25.80 16.44 17.21
CA PRO A 510 24.58 16.89 17.89
C PRO A 510 24.36 18.41 17.77
N TYR A 511 25.46 19.18 17.69
CA TYR A 511 25.41 20.64 17.55
C TYR A 511 24.92 21.06 16.16
N GLU A 512 25.49 20.48 15.10
CA GLU A 512 25.06 20.78 13.73
C GLU A 512 23.65 20.25 13.47
N GLN A 513 23.31 19.07 13.99
CA GLN A 513 21.96 18.54 13.86
C GLN A 513 20.92 19.46 14.52
N ARG A 514 21.21 19.98 15.72
CA ARG A 514 20.36 20.96 16.40
C ARG A 514 20.20 22.24 15.57
N ARG A 515 21.31 22.78 15.07
CA ARG A 515 21.32 24.00 14.23
C ARG A 515 20.48 23.80 12.96
N LYS A 516 20.65 22.69 12.26
CA LYS A 516 19.94 22.36 11.02
C LYS A 516 18.44 22.18 11.25
N LEU A 517 18.04 21.45 12.30
CA LEU A 517 16.63 21.27 12.63
C LEU A 517 15.95 22.60 13.04
N ALA A 518 16.66 23.46 13.79
CA ALA A 518 16.15 24.78 14.15
C ALA A 518 15.96 25.68 12.92
N LEU A 519 16.96 25.73 12.03
CA LEU A 519 16.87 26.49 10.78
C LEU A 519 15.75 25.97 9.88
N HIS A 520 15.68 24.65 9.71
CA HIS A 520 14.63 24.02 8.92
C HIS A 520 13.24 24.40 9.43
N ARG A 521 13.02 24.41 10.76
CA ARG A 521 11.77 24.85 11.38
C ARG A 521 11.41 26.30 11.05
N SER A 522 12.38 27.21 11.04
CA SER A 522 12.11 28.62 10.67
C SER A 522 11.72 28.79 9.20
N LEU A 523 12.03 27.81 8.34
CA LEU A 523 11.73 27.82 6.91
C LEU A 523 10.41 27.10 6.57
N VAL A 524 9.85 26.30 7.49
CA VAL A 524 8.50 25.75 7.32
C VAL A 524 7.51 26.83 7.76
N SER A 525 6.83 27.43 6.79
CA SER A 525 5.94 28.58 6.90
C SER A 525 4.98 28.50 8.10
N LYS A 526 4.82 29.63 8.82
CA LYS A 526 3.70 29.81 9.76
C LYS A 526 2.36 29.76 9.00
N PRO A 527 1.22 29.46 9.67
CA PRO A 527 -0.10 29.38 9.03
C PRO A 527 -0.57 30.64 8.29
N ASP A 528 0.08 31.78 8.51
CA ASP A 528 -0.23 33.08 7.91
C ASP A 528 0.77 33.51 6.81
N GLY A 529 1.72 32.65 6.43
CA GLY A 529 2.73 32.97 5.42
C GLY A 529 3.85 33.90 5.89
N SER A 530 3.97 34.18 7.20
CA SER A 530 5.08 34.96 7.76
C SER A 530 6.32 34.12 8.09
N ILE A 531 7.51 34.70 7.92
CA ILE A 531 8.78 34.10 8.33
C ILE A 531 8.84 34.08 9.87
N GLY A 532 9.16 32.93 10.47
CA GLY A 532 9.38 32.84 11.91
C GLY A 532 10.71 33.49 12.30
N SER A 533 10.67 34.64 12.99
CA SER A 533 11.87 35.23 13.58
C SER A 533 12.41 34.35 14.70
N SER A 534 13.73 34.18 14.74
CA SER A 534 14.44 33.52 15.83
C SER A 534 14.62 34.49 17.00
N ASP A 535 13.69 34.52 17.94
CA ASP A 535 13.89 35.18 19.22
C ASP A 535 13.62 34.20 20.36
N GLU A 536 14.65 33.42 20.73
CA GLU A 536 14.91 33.01 22.12
C GLU A 536 16.43 32.80 22.29
N THR A 537 17.15 33.86 22.62
CA THR A 537 18.46 33.75 23.27
C THR A 537 18.24 33.31 24.72
N GLU A 538 18.44 32.03 25.02
CA GLU A 538 18.64 31.57 26.40
C GLU A 538 20.02 32.02 26.88
N GLY A 539 20.08 33.00 27.78
CA GLY A 539 21.29 33.41 28.50
C GLY A 539 21.71 32.37 29.55
N PRO A 540 22.98 32.40 30.01
CA PRO A 540 23.52 31.39 30.91
C PRO A 540 22.92 31.54 32.32
N GLY A 541 22.33 30.46 32.84
CA GLY A 541 21.80 30.40 34.20
C GLY A 541 22.92 30.39 35.24
N ASP A 542 22.95 31.44 36.06
CA ASP A 542 23.78 31.54 37.26
C ASP A 542 23.06 30.95 38.49
N GLN A 543 23.86 30.52 39.44
CA GLN A 543 23.52 29.70 40.59
C GLN A 543 22.79 30.44 41.73
N ASP A 544 21.88 29.71 42.38
CA ASP A 544 21.71 29.59 43.84
C ASP A 544 21.04 30.70 44.69
N ASN A 545 20.28 30.19 45.68
CA ASN A 545 19.79 30.75 46.94
C ASN A 545 18.57 31.72 47.01
N GLY A 546 17.58 31.29 47.83
CA GLY A 546 17.24 32.08 49.02
C GLY A 546 15.80 32.56 49.22
N TYR A 547 14.98 31.72 49.85
CA TYR A 547 14.00 32.00 50.91
C TYR A 547 13.49 33.45 51.19
N SER A 548 12.16 33.64 51.10
CA SER A 548 11.23 34.49 51.89
C SER A 548 10.12 35.00 50.95
N GLY A 549 8.82 34.91 51.22
CA GLY A 549 8.08 34.91 52.48
C GLY A 549 7.35 36.25 52.59
N ARG A 550 6.12 36.36 52.05
CA ARG A 550 5.03 37.17 52.62
C ARG A 550 3.72 37.00 51.85
N GLN A 551 2.70 36.68 52.63
CA GLN A 551 1.27 36.76 52.33
C GLN A 551 0.87 38.24 52.25
N ASP A 552 -0.11 38.55 51.41
CA ASP A 552 -1.12 39.55 51.73
C ASP A 552 -2.42 39.22 50.99
N GLU A 553 -3.45 38.96 51.78
CA GLU A 553 -4.85 38.75 51.40
C GLU A 553 -5.53 40.08 51.07
N LYS A 554 -6.38 40.11 50.04
CA LYS A 554 -7.55 41.00 50.01
C LYS A 554 -8.76 40.29 49.38
N GLN A 555 -9.79 40.19 50.22
CA GLN A 555 -11.20 39.83 50.00
C GLN A 555 -11.82 40.51 48.76
N GLU A 556 -12.43 39.73 47.86
CA GLU A 556 -13.88 39.40 47.76
C GLU A 556 -14.80 40.56 47.38
N THR A 557 -15.32 40.51 46.15
CA THR A 557 -16.73 40.81 45.86
C THR A 557 -17.29 39.75 44.92
N TYR A 558 -18.25 38.99 45.44
CA TYR A 558 -19.09 38.02 44.74
C TYR A 558 -20.22 38.77 44.02
N GLU A 559 -20.30 38.64 42.69
CA GLU A 559 -21.57 38.72 41.96
C GLU A 559 -21.66 37.48 41.07
N GLY A 560 -22.69 36.68 41.31
CA GLY A 560 -22.94 35.43 40.60
C GLY A 560 -23.56 35.66 39.23
N ASN A 561 -23.15 34.84 38.26
CA ASN A 561 -23.95 34.49 37.09
C ASN A 561 -23.59 33.06 36.62
N ASP A 562 -24.64 32.32 36.23
CA ASP A 562 -24.74 30.89 35.87
C ASP A 562 -23.67 30.40 34.87
N PRO A 563 -23.04 29.21 35.08
CA PRO A 563 -21.95 28.70 34.26
C PRO A 563 -22.47 27.92 33.03
N ARG A 564 -23.19 28.56 32.11
CA ARG A 564 -23.65 27.91 30.87
C ARG A 564 -23.75 28.88 29.69
N ASP A 565 -22.63 29.48 29.29
CA ASP A 565 -22.32 29.67 27.87
C ASP A 565 -20.93 30.29 27.70
N SER A 566 -20.30 30.13 26.54
CA SER A 566 -18.96 30.62 26.16
C SER A 566 -17.77 29.66 26.41
N ARG A 567 -17.89 28.43 25.92
CA ARG A 567 -16.74 27.76 25.30
C ARG A 567 -16.76 28.05 23.80
N SER A 568 -16.26 29.23 23.42
CA SER A 568 -15.77 29.46 22.08
C SER A 568 -14.59 28.50 21.84
N GLN A 569 -14.90 27.33 21.27
CA GLN A 569 -13.91 26.44 20.67
C GLN A 569 -13.22 27.22 19.54
N LYS A 570 -12.14 27.94 19.86
CA LYS A 570 -11.09 28.23 18.89
C LYS A 570 -10.63 26.87 18.38
N ARG A 571 -11.04 26.51 17.16
CA ARG A 571 -10.44 25.42 16.39
C ARG A 571 -8.94 25.71 16.39
N ALA A 572 -8.15 24.88 17.08
CA ALA A 572 -6.71 24.95 17.00
C ALA A 572 -6.37 24.69 15.52
N CYS A 573 -5.75 25.68 14.88
CA CYS A 573 -5.15 25.51 13.57
C CYS A 573 -4.09 24.40 13.71
N ASP A 574 -4.16 23.37 12.87
CA ASP A 574 -3.24 22.23 12.84
C ASP A 574 -1.84 22.69 12.39
N ASP A 575 -1.10 23.31 13.31
CA ASP A 575 0.25 23.82 13.05
C ASP A 575 1.29 22.70 13.16
N TRP A 576 1.23 21.74 12.23
CA TRP A 576 2.21 20.63 12.17
C TRP A 576 3.61 21.10 11.77
N ALA A 577 3.69 22.25 11.07
CA ALA A 577 4.92 22.91 10.68
C ALA A 577 5.77 23.34 11.88
N THR A 578 5.15 23.59 13.04
CA THR A 578 5.83 24.02 14.26
C THR A 578 6.04 22.91 15.29
N ALA A 579 5.99 21.62 14.90
CA ALA A 579 6.27 20.49 15.79
C ALA A 579 7.61 20.69 16.57
N PRO A 580 7.66 20.36 17.87
CA PRO A 580 8.84 20.60 18.69
C PRO A 580 10.03 19.79 18.16
N LEU A 581 11.22 20.39 18.22
CA LEU A 581 12.48 19.73 17.88
C LEU A 581 12.62 18.46 18.71
N ASP A 582 12.91 17.30 18.08
CA ASP A 582 13.11 16.04 18.80
C ASP A 582 14.38 16.10 19.65
N ARG A 583 14.24 16.70 20.84
CA ARG A 583 15.31 16.83 21.83
C ARG A 583 15.81 15.46 22.28
N SER A 584 14.97 14.42 22.21
CA SER A 584 15.36 13.07 22.59
C SER A 584 16.27 12.43 21.55
N TYR A 585 16.07 12.71 20.26
CA TYR A 585 16.99 12.29 19.20
C TYR A 585 18.32 13.04 19.27
N ILE A 586 18.31 14.37 19.45
CA ILE A 586 19.57 15.11 19.65
C ILE A 586 20.37 14.55 20.82
N ARG A 587 19.69 14.26 21.94
CA ARG A 587 20.34 13.63 23.10
C ARG A 587 20.89 12.24 22.78
N ALA A 588 20.27 11.48 21.87
CA ALA A 588 20.81 10.21 21.42
C ALA A 588 22.14 10.38 20.69
N LEU A 589 22.31 11.45 19.90
CA LEU A 589 23.58 11.75 19.24
C LEU A 589 24.71 12.11 20.21
N ASP A 590 24.39 12.62 21.41
CA ASP A 590 25.39 12.88 22.46
C ASP A 590 26.07 11.59 22.95
N TYR A 591 25.45 10.42 22.77
CA TYR A 591 26.06 9.11 23.05
C TYR A 591 26.98 8.62 21.92
N GLY A 592 27.06 9.35 20.81
CA GLY A 592 27.93 9.06 19.67
C GLY A 592 27.28 8.20 18.61
N LEU A 593 26.78 8.84 17.54
CA LEU A 593 26.47 8.15 16.29
C LEU A 593 27.79 7.98 15.49
N PRO A 594 28.26 6.75 15.19
CA PRO A 594 29.43 6.57 14.33
C PRO A 594 29.17 7.21 12.95
N PRO A 595 30.21 7.53 12.16
CA PRO A 595 30.02 7.91 10.76
C PRO A 595 29.13 6.87 10.09
N THR A 596 27.95 7.26 9.59
CA THR A 596 26.91 6.32 9.16
C THR A 596 26.38 6.78 7.81
N GLY A 597 26.10 5.84 6.92
CA GLY A 597 25.34 6.10 5.70
C GLY A 597 23.92 5.59 5.86
N GLY A 598 22.94 6.42 5.55
CA GLY A 598 21.53 6.06 5.48
C GLY A 598 21.01 6.06 4.05
N TRP A 599 19.99 5.25 3.82
CA TRP A 599 19.37 5.06 2.52
C TRP A 599 17.90 4.72 2.68
N GLY A 600 17.06 5.25 1.81
CA GLY A 600 15.62 4.98 1.79
C GLY A 600 15.07 4.86 0.38
N CYS A 601 14.08 3.99 0.18
CA CYS A 601 13.30 3.88 -1.05
C CYS A 601 11.84 3.55 -0.76
N GLY A 602 10.93 3.97 -1.66
CA GLY A 602 9.56 3.50 -1.68
C GLY A 602 9.45 2.17 -2.45
N VAL A 603 8.99 1.10 -1.80
CA VAL A 603 8.84 -0.22 -2.43
C VAL A 603 7.86 -0.15 -3.60
N GLU A 604 6.78 0.63 -3.48
CA GLU A 604 5.81 0.82 -4.56
C GLU A 604 6.45 1.38 -5.83
N ARG A 605 7.38 2.34 -5.71
CA ARG A 605 8.05 2.94 -6.87
C ARG A 605 8.95 1.92 -7.60
N LEU A 606 9.56 0.99 -6.87
CA LEU A 606 10.28 -0.14 -7.46
C LEU A 606 9.33 -1.10 -8.20
N VAL A 607 8.16 -1.38 -7.63
CA VAL A 607 7.14 -2.21 -8.31
C VAL A 607 6.69 -1.53 -9.60
N MET A 608 6.37 -0.24 -9.54
CA MET A 608 5.96 0.55 -10.71
C MET A 608 7.00 0.52 -11.82
N LEU A 609 8.29 0.68 -11.47
CA LEU A 609 9.38 0.61 -12.43
C LEU A 609 9.42 -0.74 -13.16
N PHE A 610 9.39 -1.85 -12.41
CA PHE A 610 9.58 -3.18 -12.98
C PHE A 610 8.31 -3.81 -13.57
N SER A 611 7.12 -3.35 -13.17
CA SER A 611 5.85 -3.77 -13.76
C SER A 611 5.42 -2.90 -14.95
N GLY A 612 6.01 -1.71 -15.12
CA GLY A 612 5.53 -0.71 -16.06
C GLY A 612 4.22 -0.02 -15.64
N SER A 613 3.83 -0.15 -14.37
CA SER A 613 2.65 0.54 -13.84
C SER A 613 2.87 2.04 -13.77
N THR A 614 1.92 2.83 -14.27
CA THR A 614 1.99 4.30 -14.25
C THR A 614 1.43 4.91 -12.98
N ARG A 615 0.58 4.16 -12.26
CA ARG A 615 -0.12 4.58 -11.04
C ARG A 615 0.27 3.70 -9.85
N ILE A 616 0.52 4.32 -8.69
CA ILE A 616 0.85 3.64 -7.43
C ILE A 616 -0.27 2.69 -6.97
N GLY A 617 -1.53 3.07 -7.19
CA GLY A 617 -2.70 2.25 -6.83
C GLY A 617 -2.71 0.87 -7.49
N ASP A 618 -2.10 0.71 -8.67
CA ASP A 618 -2.00 -0.59 -9.33
C ASP A 618 -1.08 -1.56 -8.57
N CYS A 619 -0.13 -1.03 -7.82
CA CYS A 619 0.85 -1.77 -7.03
C CYS A 619 0.38 -2.07 -5.60
N LEU A 620 -0.80 -1.58 -5.23
CA LEU A 620 -1.42 -1.77 -3.92
C LEU A 620 -2.53 -2.82 -4.01
N SER A 621 -2.58 -3.70 -3.01
CA SER A 621 -3.54 -4.82 -2.97
C SER A 621 -4.99 -4.36 -2.97
N PHE A 622 -5.27 -3.19 -2.39
CA PHE A 622 -6.62 -2.62 -2.29
C PHE A 622 -6.74 -1.23 -2.94
N GLY A 623 -5.84 -0.91 -3.87
CA GLY A 623 -5.82 0.42 -4.51
C GLY A 623 -5.32 1.51 -3.58
N THR A 624 -5.74 2.75 -3.84
CA THR A 624 -5.39 3.92 -3.03
C THR A 624 -6.41 4.16 -1.93
N LEU A 625 -6.16 5.13 -1.05
CA LEU A 625 -7.12 5.53 -0.02
C LEU A 625 -8.51 5.80 -0.62
N ARG A 626 -8.59 6.43 -1.81
CA ARG A 626 -9.87 6.70 -2.51
C ARG A 626 -10.69 5.43 -2.77
N ASN A 627 -10.02 4.32 -3.12
CA ASN A 627 -10.69 3.03 -3.36
C ASN A 627 -11.29 2.43 -2.09
N VAL A 628 -10.69 2.70 -0.92
CA VAL A 628 -11.07 2.06 0.35
C VAL A 628 -12.14 2.86 1.09
N VAL A 629 -12.12 4.19 1.00
CA VAL A 629 -13.10 5.06 1.68
C VAL A 629 -14.31 5.43 0.82
N GLY A 630 -14.43 4.88 -0.39
CA GLY A 630 -15.58 5.13 -1.27
C GLY A 630 -15.70 6.59 -1.73
N ILE A 631 -14.58 7.34 -1.74
CA ILE A 631 -14.57 8.71 -2.27
C ILE A 631 -14.51 8.60 -3.79
N SER A 632 -15.68 8.70 -4.44
CA SER A 632 -15.80 8.89 -5.88
C SER A 632 -14.93 10.08 -6.30
N ALA A 633 -14.21 9.98 -7.43
CA ALA A 633 -13.54 11.13 -8.00
C ALA A 633 -14.57 12.25 -8.27
N PRO A 634 -14.26 13.54 -8.03
CA PRO A 634 -15.08 14.60 -8.59
C PRO A 634 -15.09 14.41 -10.12
N GLU A 635 -16.29 14.45 -10.71
CA GLU A 635 -16.45 14.39 -12.16
C GLU A 635 -15.65 15.56 -12.78
N GLU A 636 -14.66 15.25 -13.62
CA GLU A 636 -13.97 16.27 -14.40
C GLU A 636 -14.97 16.85 -15.41
N GLY A 637 -15.54 18.00 -15.06
CA GLY A 637 -16.36 18.79 -15.97
C GLY A 637 -17.41 19.65 -15.28
N GLU A 638 -16.99 20.79 -14.74
CA GLU A 638 -17.62 22.12 -14.90
C GLU A 638 -16.86 23.11 -14.00
N GLY A 639 -16.58 24.31 -14.53
CA GLY A 639 -15.61 25.24 -13.97
C GLY A 639 -15.88 25.65 -12.52
N GLU A 640 -14.82 25.73 -11.72
CA GLU A 640 -14.83 26.37 -10.41
C GLU A 640 -15.09 27.87 -10.61
N GLU A 641 -16.32 28.31 -10.36
CA GLU A 641 -16.57 29.67 -9.88
C GLU A 641 -16.41 29.70 -8.36
N ASP A 642 -15.63 30.69 -7.91
CA ASP A 642 -15.31 31.02 -6.53
C ASP A 642 -16.51 30.96 -5.57
N PHE A 643 -16.45 30.10 -4.56
CA PHE A 643 -17.27 30.25 -3.35
C PHE A 643 -16.53 31.09 -2.32
N LEU A 644 -16.56 32.41 -2.54
CA LEU A 644 -16.36 33.41 -1.50
C LEU A 644 -17.50 33.34 -0.48
N HIS A 645 -17.11 33.33 0.80
CA HIS A 645 -17.98 33.44 1.96
C HIS A 645 -18.98 34.59 1.84
N VAL A 646 -20.27 34.31 2.09
CA VAL A 646 -21.25 35.34 2.48
C VAL A 646 -22.07 34.82 3.66
N GLU A 647 -22.02 35.60 4.74
CA GLU A 647 -22.74 35.40 5.99
C GLU A 647 -24.27 35.49 5.80
N HIS A 648 -25.02 34.60 6.44
CA HIS A 648 -26.48 34.71 6.54
C HIS A 648 -26.87 35.78 7.57
N GLN A 649 -27.40 36.91 7.10
CA GLN A 649 -28.30 37.77 7.89
C GLN A 649 -29.76 37.44 7.55
N GLY A 650 -30.59 37.34 8.58
CA GLY A 650 -32.01 36.96 8.51
C GLY A 650 -32.93 38.01 7.86
N PRO A 651 -34.20 37.66 7.61
CA PRO A 651 -35.06 38.35 6.65
C PRO A 651 -35.80 39.52 7.29
N VAL A 652 -35.92 40.62 6.55
CA VAL A 652 -36.90 41.69 6.82
C VAL A 652 -37.65 42.01 5.53
N HIS A 653 -38.95 41.69 5.56
CA HIS A 653 -40.09 42.23 4.83
C HIS A 653 -39.88 43.01 3.50
N GLU A 654 -40.45 42.42 2.44
CA GLU A 654 -41.13 43.03 1.28
C GLU A 654 -41.93 44.32 1.58
N PRO A 655 -42.25 45.23 0.62
CA PRO A 655 -42.91 44.83 -0.65
C PRO A 655 -42.78 45.73 -1.90
N THR A 656 -43.41 45.24 -2.98
CA THR A 656 -43.92 45.93 -4.19
C THR A 656 -42.90 46.24 -5.31
N GLY A 657 -43.15 45.96 -6.58
CA GLY A 657 -44.34 45.44 -7.24
C GLY A 657 -44.22 45.58 -8.77
N SER A 658 -45.17 44.94 -9.47
CA SER A 658 -45.44 44.94 -10.92
C SER A 658 -44.38 44.24 -11.78
N GLY A 659 -44.66 43.08 -12.40
CA GLY A 659 -45.80 42.79 -13.29
C GLY A 659 -45.27 42.89 -14.72
N SER A 660 -45.44 41.96 -15.65
CA SER A 660 -46.42 40.90 -15.81
C SER A 660 -45.97 40.06 -17.01
N GLU A 661 -46.23 38.74 -16.95
CA GLU A 661 -46.82 37.92 -18.02
C GLU A 661 -46.11 37.84 -19.41
N THR A 662 -46.02 36.71 -20.10
CA THR A 662 -46.60 35.36 -19.95
C THR A 662 -45.97 34.48 -21.04
N ASP A 663 -46.03 33.16 -20.79
CA ASP A 663 -46.30 32.11 -21.78
C ASP A 663 -45.32 31.87 -22.96
N LYS A 664 -45.02 30.65 -23.41
CA LYS A 664 -45.21 29.26 -22.98
C LYS A 664 -44.71 28.41 -24.17
N VAL A 665 -44.47 27.13 -23.91
CA VAL A 665 -44.55 25.99 -24.88
C VAL A 665 -43.33 25.82 -25.80
N LYS A 666 -42.44 24.84 -25.54
CA LYS A 666 -42.52 23.37 -25.74
C LYS A 666 -42.54 22.89 -27.19
N GLY A 667 -41.60 21.97 -27.46
CA GLY A 667 -41.69 20.90 -28.45
C GLY A 667 -40.94 21.20 -29.73
N SER A 668 -40.25 20.28 -30.38
CA SER A 668 -40.02 18.83 -30.19
C SER A 668 -39.35 18.37 -31.48
N ASP A 669 -38.45 17.38 -31.40
CA ASP A 669 -38.17 16.39 -32.45
C ASP A 669 -37.72 16.87 -33.84
N SER A 670 -36.98 16.14 -34.66
CA SER A 670 -36.12 14.96 -34.58
C SER A 670 -35.60 14.78 -36.02
N LYS A 671 -34.52 13.99 -36.18
CA LYS A 671 -34.07 13.32 -37.43
C LYS A 671 -33.35 14.13 -38.54
N LYS A 672 -32.02 13.90 -38.59
CA LYS A 672 -31.20 13.32 -39.69
C LYS A 672 -31.93 13.05 -41.04
N PRO A 673 -31.27 13.11 -42.23
CA PRO A 673 -30.01 12.37 -42.47
C PRO A 673 -29.01 12.90 -43.54
N ARG A 674 -27.88 12.16 -43.60
CA ARG A 674 -26.78 12.12 -44.58
C ARG A 674 -27.15 12.29 -46.07
N LYS A 675 -26.22 12.86 -46.85
CA LYS A 675 -25.80 12.39 -48.19
C LYS A 675 -24.33 12.72 -48.49
N GLN A 676 -23.61 11.74 -49.04
CA GLN A 676 -22.37 11.85 -49.83
C GLN A 676 -22.70 12.59 -51.16
N ASP A 677 -21.80 13.21 -51.93
CA ASP A 677 -20.61 12.60 -52.55
C ASP A 677 -19.74 13.64 -53.32
N MET A 678 -18.46 13.27 -53.53
CA MET A 678 -17.49 13.64 -54.59
C MET A 678 -17.22 15.10 -55.02
N THR A 679 -15.94 15.52 -54.98
CA THR A 679 -15.03 15.55 -56.16
C THR A 679 -13.65 16.19 -55.91
N ARG A 680 -12.63 15.59 -56.56
CA ARG A 680 -11.40 16.15 -57.18
C ARG A 680 -10.17 16.58 -56.33
N THR A 681 -9.14 15.73 -56.46
CA THR A 681 -7.68 16.00 -56.49
C THR A 681 -7.26 16.82 -57.74
N PRO A 682 -6.08 17.50 -57.82
CA PRO A 682 -4.76 16.83 -57.95
C PRO A 682 -3.52 17.52 -57.32
N ARG A 683 -2.49 16.67 -57.05
CA ARG A 683 -1.00 16.76 -57.20
C ARG A 683 -0.29 18.09 -56.86
N GLU A 684 0.89 18.14 -56.22
CA GLU A 684 2.21 17.54 -56.51
C GLU A 684 3.07 17.48 -55.22
N ALA A 685 3.80 16.39 -54.93
CA ALA A 685 5.27 16.19 -55.06
C ALA A 685 6.14 17.28 -54.39
N GLY A 686 7.18 17.03 -53.60
CA GLY A 686 7.95 15.87 -53.20
C GLY A 686 9.24 16.39 -52.53
N GLY A 687 9.84 15.63 -51.62
CA GLY A 687 11.07 15.99 -50.90
C GLY A 687 11.19 15.25 -49.58
#